data_AF-A0A180G8S2-F1
#
_entry.id   AF-A0A180G8S2-F1
#
_cell.length_a   1.000
_cell.length_b   1.000
_cell.length_c   1.000
_cell.angle_alpha   90.00
_cell.angle_beta   90.00
_cell.angle_gamma   90.00
#
_symmetry.space_group_name_H-M   'P 1'
#
loop_
_entity.id
_entity.type
_entity.pdbx_description
1 polymer ?
#
loop_
_entity_poly.entity_id
_entity_poly.type
_entity_poly.pdbx_seq_one_letter_code
_entity_poly.pdbx_strand_id
1 'polypeptide(L)'
;MEPATPKRPFAEVEPLGNDQAFKHFRANLPPEEGPNSKEAFRLFWNEAGGELDTRLTKETFCVNWANFIAGDMTLEGFCRRLGVHDQRLKDQAVQLAFLRNHPGYSTNEAITVPQMSEALKYRNNGAELYLKSLLNKPAREALASGISIEIIKKGYDGDFLKSDTILKPLLEKLRKQAAMWDENNYYSPYTSLVGPTTSGKTRSLGKLSEHVCLVYICLRNKDSDGQPPRSALASSMTPDTVADLTNYYESFLIAIFEVVTEFFSKRKGTPNEELLKQWFDYNCPKNLQPEEVTDFSKAVSKKIDHHYGSFQKNPNNKASTLLKKAAADMFTQTEGIHPSFNVLLAIDEARALLSSPKKIPNEFSFFRNFRRALQHIPPNKGFFTILADTTSQVANFNPAPKYDPSARGGLEKGVRLFDPIYQISSLDVLVPTNSPTSWNELTSAARLVNYGTPVYGAYWRDAQAGSMNRFGTLALLGTTIQPRLSGTLHLNSELVSSHAAHCDYISPGRDLILANYPSQFILASAANRTLADKEMLICCIKKLTATLRLGLDARGVAGELASRIILSCAMREAMRKSKEDPVEIPYGRSVRLADFLNALTGRSEDELELGKNLSPKHRTNLLKNGMVFWNHFIQISYTPNSRQLLNFLYRGLAVQCKPLQKGFDQLFTIYLKRDNTLDEQNITFCGVQVKNTTTKPNFAQDDCKWTDVSSDVKIPMANPYLVLFMSLKTKGDVAPLLQPDA
;
A
#
# COMPACT_ATOMS: atom_id res chain seq x y z
N MET A 1 -0.87 26.16 70.57
CA MET A 1 -0.33 27.18 69.64
C MET A 1 0.41 26.45 68.53
N GLU A 2 0.20 26.85 67.28
CA GLU A 2 1.09 26.60 66.12
C GLU A 2 2.57 27.03 66.41
N PRO A 3 3.58 26.85 65.52
CA PRO A 3 3.68 26.08 64.25
C PRO A 3 5.06 25.36 63.95
N ALA A 4 5.12 24.71 62.77
CA ALA A 4 6.19 24.64 61.74
C ALA A 4 7.26 23.49 61.63
N THR A 5 7.33 22.98 60.38
CA THR A 5 8.18 22.04 59.56
C THR A 5 9.72 22.28 59.51
N PRO A 6 10.64 21.48 58.84
CA PRO A 6 10.48 20.64 57.62
C PRO A 6 11.34 19.33 57.39
N LYS A 7 11.04 18.69 56.23
CA LYS A 7 11.42 17.47 55.45
C LYS A 7 12.88 16.95 55.28
N ARG A 8 13.03 15.60 55.12
CA ARG A 8 13.74 14.80 54.06
C ARG A 8 13.42 13.27 54.18
N PRO A 9 13.31 12.52 53.06
CA PRO A 9 13.71 11.08 53.04
C PRO A 9 14.36 10.66 51.69
N PHE A 10 15.07 9.55 51.49
CA PHE A 10 15.79 8.55 52.29
C PHE A 10 16.70 7.75 51.31
N ALA A 11 17.80 7.20 51.81
CA ALA A 11 18.65 6.23 51.14
C ALA A 11 18.13 4.79 51.33
N GLU A 12 18.52 3.93 50.38
CA GLU A 12 18.62 2.47 50.30
C GLU A 12 17.99 1.57 51.38
N VAL A 13 17.18 0.60 50.92
CA VAL A 13 16.86 -0.65 51.62
C VAL A 13 16.94 -1.83 50.63
N GLU A 14 17.57 -2.91 51.08
CA GLU A 14 17.81 -4.22 50.45
C GLU A 14 16.55 -4.98 49.95
N PRO A 15 16.72 -6.03 49.10
CA PRO A 15 15.63 -6.69 48.39
C PRO A 15 14.85 -7.66 49.29
N LEU A 16 13.56 -7.42 49.46
CA LEU A 16 12.62 -8.39 50.01
C LEU A 16 12.03 -9.24 48.88
N GLY A 17 12.01 -10.55 49.12
CA GLY A 17 11.90 -11.60 48.11
C GLY A 17 10.53 -11.75 47.46
N ASN A 18 10.57 -12.10 46.17
CA ASN A 18 9.47 -12.79 45.49
C ASN A 18 9.97 -13.72 44.35
N ASP A 19 11.22 -14.17 44.44
CA ASP A 19 11.85 -15.03 43.42
C ASP A 19 11.39 -16.50 43.51
N GLN A 20 10.75 -16.88 44.62
CA GLN A 20 10.09 -18.19 44.77
C GLN A 20 8.76 -18.27 44.02
N ALA A 21 8.01 -17.16 43.89
CA ALA A 21 6.77 -17.10 43.13
C ALA A 21 7.03 -17.30 41.63
N PHE A 22 8.11 -16.72 41.09
CA PHE A 22 8.47 -16.83 39.68
C PHE A 22 8.97 -18.26 39.31
N LYS A 23 9.65 -18.94 40.24
CA LYS A 23 10.06 -20.35 40.07
C LYS A 23 8.90 -21.34 40.22
N HIS A 24 7.97 -21.12 41.14
CA HIS A 24 6.73 -21.92 41.21
C HIS A 24 5.77 -21.66 40.04
N PHE A 25 5.84 -20.48 39.42
CA PHE A 25 4.98 -20.07 38.30
C PHE A 25 5.27 -20.81 36.98
N ARG A 26 6.53 -21.20 36.72
CA ARG A 26 6.92 -21.91 35.49
C ARG A 26 6.49 -23.39 35.48
N ALA A 27 6.22 -23.97 36.65
CA ALA A 27 5.89 -25.39 36.81
C ALA A 27 4.38 -25.72 36.70
N ASN A 28 3.48 -24.72 36.80
CA ASN A 28 2.02 -24.92 36.90
C ASN A 28 1.24 -24.14 35.81
N LEU A 29 1.68 -24.22 34.55
CA LEU A 29 0.90 -23.74 33.40
C LEU A 29 0.01 -24.87 32.87
N PRO A 30 -1.31 -24.69 32.71
CA PRO A 30 -2.16 -25.69 32.07
C PRO A 30 -1.72 -25.95 30.61
N PRO A 31 -1.76 -27.20 30.15
CA PRO A 31 -1.31 -27.57 28.82
C PRO A 31 -2.23 -27.08 27.68
N GLU A 32 -3.49 -26.72 27.94
CA GLU A 32 -4.52 -26.62 26.88
C GLU A 32 -4.99 -25.20 26.50
N GLU A 33 -4.27 -24.14 26.85
CA GLU A 33 -4.56 -22.82 26.28
C GLU A 33 -3.58 -22.45 25.15
N GLY A 34 -4.14 -22.10 23.99
CA GLY A 34 -3.38 -21.70 22.80
C GLY A 34 -2.43 -20.52 23.06
N PRO A 35 -1.36 -20.37 22.24
CA PRO A 35 -0.24 -19.44 22.49
C PRO A 35 -0.68 -17.98 22.77
N ASN A 36 -1.72 -17.52 22.08
CA ASN A 36 -2.19 -16.14 22.15
C ASN A 36 -2.98 -15.82 23.43
N SER A 37 -3.62 -16.82 24.05
CA SER A 37 -4.34 -16.65 25.32
C SER A 37 -3.35 -16.46 26.47
N LYS A 38 -2.27 -17.25 26.46
CA LYS A 38 -1.17 -17.15 27.43
C LYS A 38 -0.44 -15.81 27.36
N GLU A 39 -0.24 -15.27 26.15
CA GLU A 39 0.46 -13.99 25.98
C GLU A 39 -0.42 -12.79 26.34
N ALA A 40 -1.70 -12.76 25.91
CA ALA A 40 -2.64 -11.70 26.28
C ALA A 40 -2.89 -11.66 27.81
N PHE A 41 -3.02 -12.83 28.43
CA PHE A 41 -3.09 -12.99 29.88
C PHE A 41 -1.86 -12.41 30.58
N ARG A 42 -0.67 -12.76 30.10
CA ARG A 42 0.60 -12.32 30.68
C ARG A 42 0.78 -10.81 30.56
N LEU A 43 0.39 -10.22 29.42
CA LEU A 43 0.44 -8.79 29.19
C LEU A 43 -0.46 -8.03 30.16
N PHE A 44 -1.74 -8.42 30.27
CA PHE A 44 -2.67 -7.77 31.20
C PHE A 44 -2.25 -7.93 32.67
N TRP A 45 -1.85 -9.14 33.08
CA TRP A 45 -1.46 -9.41 34.47
C TRP A 45 -0.19 -8.66 34.88
N ASN A 46 0.79 -8.52 33.98
CA ASN A 46 2.01 -7.77 34.26
C ASN A 46 1.75 -6.26 34.43
N GLU A 47 0.73 -5.72 33.75
CA GLU A 47 0.40 -4.30 33.80
C GLU A 47 -0.53 -3.97 34.97
N ALA A 48 -1.46 -4.87 35.29
CA ALA A 48 -2.38 -4.72 36.42
C ALA A 48 -1.77 -5.11 37.79
N GLY A 49 -0.56 -5.67 37.82
CA GLY A 49 0.08 -6.34 38.99
C GLY A 49 0.31 -5.50 40.27
N GLY A 50 -0.11 -4.23 40.29
CA GLY A 50 -0.16 -3.39 41.50
C GLY A 50 -1.58 -2.88 41.87
N GLU A 51 -2.55 -2.97 40.98
CA GLU A 51 -3.93 -2.48 41.17
C GLU A 51 -4.97 -3.59 41.35
N LEU A 52 -4.58 -4.85 41.12
CA LEU A 52 -5.41 -6.01 41.39
C LEU A 52 -5.58 -6.24 42.89
N ASP A 53 -6.76 -6.67 43.32
CA ASP A 53 -7.00 -7.05 44.71
C ASP A 53 -5.98 -8.09 45.17
N THR A 54 -5.23 -7.76 46.22
CA THR A 54 -4.20 -8.61 46.87
C THR A 54 -4.70 -10.01 47.28
N ARG A 55 -6.01 -10.23 47.33
CA ARG A 55 -6.65 -11.53 47.65
C ARG A 55 -6.95 -12.40 46.42
N LEU A 56 -6.66 -11.93 45.20
CA LEU A 56 -6.88 -12.70 43.97
C LEU A 56 -5.88 -13.83 43.80
N THR A 57 -6.38 -15.06 43.78
CA THR A 57 -5.59 -16.22 43.36
C THR A 57 -5.53 -16.30 41.83
N LYS A 58 -4.41 -16.82 41.30
CA LYS A 58 -4.23 -17.06 39.86
C LYS A 58 -5.38 -17.85 39.24
N GLU A 59 -5.88 -18.86 39.96
CA GLU A 59 -7.02 -19.69 39.54
C GLU A 59 -8.30 -18.85 39.40
N THR A 60 -8.58 -17.98 40.37
CA THR A 60 -9.76 -17.11 40.35
C THR A 60 -9.69 -16.11 39.19
N PHE A 61 -8.51 -15.55 38.94
CA PHE A 61 -8.29 -14.67 37.79
C PHE A 61 -8.46 -15.41 36.46
N CYS A 62 -7.87 -16.60 36.29
CA CYS A 62 -8.01 -17.41 35.07
C CYS A 62 -9.47 -17.71 34.74
N VAL A 63 -10.27 -18.10 35.75
CA VAL A 63 -11.71 -18.37 35.57
C VAL A 63 -12.45 -17.10 35.14
N ASN A 64 -12.19 -15.96 35.78
CA ASN A 64 -12.85 -14.70 35.42
C ASN A 64 -12.43 -14.19 34.03
N TRP A 65 -11.15 -14.34 33.65
CA TRP A 65 -10.64 -13.98 32.33
C TRP A 65 -11.23 -14.87 31.23
N ALA A 66 -11.28 -16.19 31.44
CA ALA A 66 -11.91 -17.11 30.50
C ALA A 66 -13.39 -16.77 30.27
N ASN A 67 -14.13 -16.48 31.36
CA ASN A 67 -15.54 -16.09 31.28
C ASN A 67 -15.73 -14.73 30.57
N PHE A 68 -14.86 -13.75 30.82
CA PHE A 68 -14.90 -12.46 30.13
C PHE A 68 -14.70 -12.61 28.62
N ILE A 69 -13.71 -13.40 28.21
CA ILE A 69 -13.43 -13.57 26.80
C ILE A 69 -14.46 -14.47 26.10
N ALA A 70 -15.05 -15.43 26.79
CA ALA A 70 -16.14 -16.25 26.28
C ALA A 70 -17.46 -15.46 26.11
N GLY A 71 -17.50 -14.21 26.59
CA GLY A 71 -18.72 -13.39 26.62
C GLY A 71 -19.70 -13.81 27.72
N ASP A 72 -19.28 -14.68 28.65
CA ASP A 72 -20.05 -15.14 29.81
C ASP A 72 -20.01 -14.14 30.97
N MET A 73 -19.14 -13.13 30.89
CA MET A 73 -18.98 -12.07 31.89
C MET A 73 -18.82 -10.71 31.21
N THR A 74 -19.49 -9.68 31.74
CA THR A 74 -19.36 -8.31 31.24
C THR A 74 -18.05 -7.68 31.70
N LEU A 75 -17.57 -6.64 30.99
CA LEU A 75 -16.39 -5.86 31.41
C LEU A 75 -16.55 -5.32 32.84
N GLU A 76 -17.73 -4.82 33.20
CA GLU A 76 -18.00 -4.32 34.54
C GLU A 76 -17.95 -5.44 35.60
N GLY A 77 -18.49 -6.62 35.28
CA GLY A 77 -18.43 -7.78 36.16
C GLY A 77 -17.00 -8.30 36.35
N PHE A 78 -16.23 -8.33 35.25
CA PHE A 78 -14.83 -8.70 35.24
C PHE A 78 -13.99 -7.75 36.09
N CYS A 79 -14.06 -6.44 35.83
CA CYS A 79 -13.30 -5.43 36.55
C CYS A 79 -13.70 -5.34 38.03
N ARG A 80 -14.99 -5.50 38.37
CA ARG A 80 -15.45 -5.55 39.77
C ARG A 80 -14.85 -6.71 40.55
N ARG A 81 -14.74 -7.90 39.95
CA ARG A 81 -14.13 -9.08 40.58
C ARG A 81 -12.61 -8.95 40.74
N LEU A 82 -12.00 -8.09 39.94
CA LEU A 82 -10.56 -7.85 39.96
C LEU A 82 -10.12 -6.64 40.78
N GLY A 83 -11.06 -5.82 41.26
CA GLY A 83 -10.76 -4.54 41.92
C GLY A 83 -10.23 -3.47 40.95
N VAL A 84 -10.42 -3.65 39.64
CA VAL A 84 -9.90 -2.73 38.62
C VAL A 84 -10.87 -1.55 38.46
N HIS A 85 -10.43 -0.39 38.92
CA HIS A 85 -11.22 0.85 38.85
C HIS A 85 -10.75 1.80 37.74
N ASP A 86 -9.48 1.69 37.32
CA ASP A 86 -8.85 2.51 36.29
C ASP A 86 -9.44 2.26 34.89
N GLN A 87 -9.71 3.34 34.14
CA GLN A 87 -10.33 3.26 32.82
C GLN A 87 -9.35 2.79 31.72
N ARG A 88 -8.07 3.14 31.81
CA ARG A 88 -7.02 2.66 30.90
C ARG A 88 -6.88 1.15 31.01
N LEU A 89 -6.88 0.60 32.23
CA LEU A 89 -6.85 -0.85 32.43
C LEU A 89 -8.12 -1.55 31.91
N LYS A 90 -9.30 -0.93 32.05
CA LYS A 90 -10.54 -1.45 31.44
C LYS A 90 -10.46 -1.50 29.92
N ASP A 91 -10.01 -0.42 29.30
CA ASP A 91 -9.87 -0.31 27.85
C ASP A 91 -8.84 -1.32 27.33
N GLN A 92 -7.76 -1.52 28.08
CA GLN A 92 -6.73 -2.50 27.75
C GLN A 92 -7.22 -3.95 27.90
N ALA A 93 -8.00 -4.25 28.94
CA ALA A 93 -8.64 -5.57 29.08
C ALA A 93 -9.51 -5.89 27.86
N VAL A 94 -10.28 -4.91 27.39
CA VAL A 94 -11.09 -5.02 26.17
C VAL A 94 -10.22 -5.24 24.95
N GLN A 95 -9.16 -4.45 24.76
CA GLN A 95 -8.27 -4.56 23.61
C GLN A 95 -7.56 -5.93 23.55
N LEU A 96 -7.12 -6.46 24.70
CA LEU A 96 -6.44 -7.75 24.77
C LEU A 96 -7.41 -8.93 24.56
N ALA A 97 -8.62 -8.85 25.12
CA ALA A 97 -9.67 -9.82 24.84
C ALA A 97 -10.10 -9.78 23.36
N PHE A 98 -10.20 -8.59 22.78
CA PHE A 98 -10.52 -8.38 21.37
C PHE A 98 -9.41 -8.88 20.45
N LEU A 99 -8.14 -8.63 20.77
CA LEU A 99 -6.97 -9.17 20.07
C LEU A 99 -6.98 -10.70 20.02
N ARG A 100 -7.37 -11.36 21.11
CA ARG A 100 -7.47 -12.83 21.14
C ARG A 100 -8.61 -13.35 20.26
N ASN A 101 -9.82 -12.79 20.41
CA ASN A 101 -11.01 -13.31 19.75
C ASN A 101 -11.12 -12.88 18.28
N HIS A 102 -10.59 -11.71 17.94
CA HIS A 102 -10.69 -11.07 16.63
C HIS A 102 -9.33 -10.52 16.15
N PRO A 103 -8.27 -11.34 16.06
CA PRO A 103 -6.91 -10.88 15.73
C PRO A 103 -6.79 -10.22 14.35
N GLY A 104 -7.70 -10.54 13.42
CA GLY A 104 -7.77 -9.89 12.10
C GLY A 104 -8.30 -8.46 12.11
N TYR A 105 -8.85 -7.99 13.24
CA TYR A 105 -9.49 -6.68 13.38
C TYR A 105 -8.84 -5.79 14.44
N SER A 106 -8.00 -6.35 15.31
CA SER A 106 -7.46 -5.69 16.51
C SER A 106 -6.54 -4.50 16.23
N THR A 107 -5.95 -4.43 15.03
CA THR A 107 -5.10 -3.31 14.60
C THR A 107 -5.86 -2.24 13.83
N ASN A 108 -7.17 -2.39 13.63
CA ASN A 108 -7.96 -1.48 12.81
C ASN A 108 -8.43 -0.28 13.62
N GLU A 109 -7.81 0.88 13.40
CA GLU A 109 -8.11 2.13 14.11
C GLU A 109 -9.55 2.65 13.92
N ALA A 110 -10.35 2.10 12.98
CA ALA A 110 -11.77 2.44 12.86
C ALA A 110 -12.66 1.76 13.91
N ILE A 111 -12.18 0.72 14.58
CA ILE A 111 -12.94 0.00 15.60
C ILE A 111 -12.54 0.60 16.95
N THR A 112 -13.45 1.33 17.58
CA THR A 112 -13.19 1.97 18.87
C THR A 112 -13.27 0.96 20.02
N VAL A 113 -12.64 1.25 21.17
CA VAL A 113 -12.71 0.37 22.36
C VAL A 113 -14.15 0.02 22.76
N PRO A 114 -15.14 0.94 22.75
CA PRO A 114 -16.54 0.58 22.96
C PRO A 114 -17.08 -0.43 21.94
N GLN A 115 -16.70 -0.32 20.66
CA GLN A 115 -17.10 -1.27 19.62
C GLN A 115 -16.39 -2.62 19.77
N MET A 116 -15.13 -2.64 20.22
CA MET A 116 -14.42 -3.86 20.59
C MET A 116 -15.14 -4.57 21.74
N SER A 117 -15.53 -3.81 22.77
CA SER A 117 -16.30 -4.33 23.92
C SER A 117 -17.65 -4.88 23.50
N GLU A 118 -18.35 -4.20 22.57
CA GLU A 118 -19.61 -4.66 22.01
C GLU A 118 -19.43 -5.93 21.17
N ALA A 119 -18.37 -6.01 20.36
CA ALA A 119 -18.04 -7.20 19.57
C ALA A 119 -17.82 -8.44 20.45
N LEU A 120 -17.17 -8.28 21.60
CA LEU A 120 -16.92 -9.36 22.57
C LEU A 120 -18.20 -9.94 23.21
N LYS A 121 -19.34 -9.26 23.11
CA LYS A 121 -20.63 -9.77 23.61
C LYS A 121 -21.29 -10.76 22.64
N TYR A 122 -20.90 -10.76 21.36
CA TYR A 122 -21.52 -11.64 20.36
C TYR A 122 -20.90 -13.03 20.38
N ARG A 123 -21.74 -14.07 20.31
CA ARG A 123 -21.29 -15.46 20.14
C ARG A 123 -21.21 -15.86 18.67
N ASN A 124 -20.39 -16.87 18.37
CA ASN A 124 -20.25 -17.48 17.05
C ASN A 124 -19.92 -16.42 15.96
N ASN A 125 -20.48 -16.55 14.75
CA ASN A 125 -20.23 -15.63 13.63
C ASN A 125 -20.86 -14.22 13.81
N GLY A 126 -21.54 -13.94 14.93
CA GLY A 126 -22.22 -12.66 15.17
C GLY A 126 -21.25 -11.48 15.30
N ALA A 127 -20.12 -11.67 15.99
CA ALA A 127 -19.08 -10.65 16.12
C ALA A 127 -18.48 -10.28 14.76
N GLU A 128 -18.23 -11.28 13.92
CA GLU A 128 -17.70 -11.11 12.56
C GLU A 128 -18.64 -10.27 11.69
N LEU A 129 -19.95 -10.51 11.76
CA LEU A 129 -20.97 -9.74 11.03
C LEU A 129 -21.06 -8.29 11.54
N TYR A 130 -21.03 -8.10 12.86
CA TYR A 130 -21.02 -6.78 13.47
C TYR A 130 -19.78 -5.98 13.04
N LEU A 131 -18.59 -6.57 13.14
CA LEU A 131 -17.34 -5.92 12.74
C LEU A 131 -17.29 -5.60 11.25
N LYS A 132 -17.77 -6.51 10.39
CA LYS A 132 -17.92 -6.24 8.95
C LYS A 132 -18.91 -5.10 8.67
N SER A 133 -19.98 -4.98 9.45
CA SER A 133 -20.94 -3.87 9.32
C SER A 133 -20.35 -2.51 9.67
N LEU A 134 -19.45 -2.47 10.66
CA LEU A 134 -18.74 -1.24 11.05
C LEU A 134 -17.78 -0.79 9.95
N LEU A 135 -17.11 -1.74 9.30
CA LEU A 135 -16.14 -1.49 8.24
C LEU A 135 -16.78 -1.16 6.89
N ASN A 136 -18.05 -1.51 6.70
CA ASN A 136 -18.84 -1.17 5.52
C ASN A 136 -19.45 0.24 5.56
N LYS A 137 -19.15 1.08 6.57
CA LYS A 137 -19.61 2.47 6.55
C LYS A 137 -18.85 3.26 5.45
N PRO A 138 -19.55 3.98 4.54
CA PRO A 138 -18.99 4.48 3.27
C PRO A 138 -18.00 5.65 3.41
N ALA A 139 -17.56 5.99 4.62
CA ALA A 139 -16.84 7.23 4.88
C ALA A 139 -15.36 7.20 4.45
N ARG A 140 -14.77 6.03 4.16
CA ARG A 140 -13.32 5.92 3.89
C ARG A 140 -12.90 6.23 2.45
N GLU A 141 -13.78 6.11 1.46
CA GLU A 141 -13.46 6.51 0.08
C GLU A 141 -13.62 8.03 -0.12
N ALA A 142 -14.53 8.67 0.63
CA ALA A 142 -14.78 10.12 0.57
C ALA A 142 -13.81 10.95 1.42
N LEU A 143 -13.30 10.44 2.56
CA LEU A 143 -12.35 11.20 3.40
C LEU A 143 -10.92 11.23 2.85
N ALA A 144 -10.57 10.35 1.89
CA ALA A 144 -9.18 10.17 1.45
C ALA A 144 -8.79 10.98 0.21
N SER A 145 -9.74 11.49 -0.59
CA SER A 145 -9.37 12.11 -1.86
C SER A 145 -9.17 13.61 -1.75
N GLY A 146 -10.08 14.41 -1.18
CA GLY A 146 -9.95 15.89 -1.16
C GLY A 146 -9.67 16.53 -2.53
N ILE A 147 -9.71 15.72 -3.59
CA ILE A 147 -9.46 16.03 -4.99
C ILE A 147 -10.84 16.13 -5.59
N SER A 148 -11.15 17.29 -6.19
CA SER A 148 -12.44 17.50 -6.84
C SER A 148 -12.72 16.34 -7.81
N ILE A 149 -13.95 15.79 -7.75
CA ILE A 149 -14.45 14.79 -8.69
C ILE A 149 -14.21 15.24 -10.13
N GLU A 150 -14.31 16.56 -10.40
CA GLU A 150 -14.06 17.17 -11.69
C GLU A 150 -12.62 16.96 -12.16
N ILE A 151 -11.64 16.99 -11.25
CA ILE A 151 -10.23 16.76 -11.58
C ILE A 151 -9.98 15.29 -11.90
N ILE A 152 -10.58 14.38 -11.12
CA ILE A 152 -10.51 12.94 -11.39
C ILE A 152 -11.11 12.66 -12.77
N LYS A 153 -12.25 13.31 -13.09
CA LYS A 153 -12.91 13.21 -14.39
C LYS A 153 -12.06 13.78 -15.52
N LYS A 154 -11.51 14.99 -15.39
CA LYS A 154 -10.59 15.60 -16.38
C LYS A 154 -9.36 14.72 -16.63
N GLY A 155 -8.75 14.19 -15.55
CA GLY A 155 -7.62 13.28 -15.65
C GLY A 155 -7.98 11.94 -16.30
N TYR A 156 -9.18 11.42 -16.02
CA TYR A 156 -9.70 10.22 -16.66
C TYR A 156 -9.99 10.46 -18.15
N ASP A 157 -10.58 11.58 -18.52
CA ASP A 157 -11.00 11.87 -19.90
C ASP A 157 -9.86 12.35 -20.81
N GLY A 158 -8.76 12.84 -20.24
CA GLY A 158 -7.58 13.34 -20.97
C GLY A 158 -6.84 12.29 -21.81
N ASP A 159 -5.86 12.76 -22.60
CA ASP A 159 -5.10 11.93 -23.53
C ASP A 159 -4.38 10.77 -22.84
N PHE A 160 -4.39 9.61 -23.51
CA PHE A 160 -3.66 8.44 -23.03
C PHE A 160 -2.23 8.45 -23.55
N LEU A 161 -1.30 8.84 -22.67
CA LEU A 161 0.11 9.05 -23.01
C LEU A 161 0.95 7.77 -22.88
N LYS A 162 2.03 7.68 -23.65
CA LYS A 162 3.00 6.56 -23.65
C LYS A 162 2.33 5.18 -23.83
N SER A 163 1.34 5.10 -24.72
CA SER A 163 0.52 3.91 -24.94
C SER A 163 1.34 2.63 -25.10
N ASP A 164 2.36 2.65 -25.96
CA ASP A 164 3.23 1.49 -26.20
C ASP A 164 3.99 1.03 -24.96
N THR A 165 4.35 1.93 -24.05
CA THR A 165 5.08 1.59 -22.82
C THR A 165 4.15 0.97 -21.77
N ILE A 166 2.86 1.33 -21.79
CA ILE A 166 1.88 0.92 -20.77
C ILE A 166 1.07 -0.30 -21.24
N LEU A 167 0.49 -0.24 -22.44
CA LEU A 167 -0.43 -1.26 -22.94
C LEU A 167 0.29 -2.47 -23.48
N LYS A 168 1.45 -2.32 -24.15
CA LYS A 168 2.13 -3.45 -24.77
C LYS A 168 2.49 -4.56 -23.76
N PRO A 169 3.14 -4.28 -22.61
CA PRO A 169 3.45 -5.32 -21.63
C PRO A 169 2.18 -5.94 -21.01
N LEU A 170 1.15 -5.13 -20.78
CA LEU A 170 -0.14 -5.58 -20.25
C LEU A 170 -0.83 -6.54 -21.22
N LEU A 171 -0.93 -6.14 -22.49
CA LEU A 171 -1.55 -6.90 -23.56
C LEU A 171 -0.79 -8.21 -23.85
N GLU A 172 0.54 -8.17 -23.89
CA GLU A 172 1.38 -9.37 -24.05
C GLU A 172 1.18 -10.36 -22.89
N LYS A 173 1.13 -9.87 -21.65
CA LYS A 173 0.87 -10.71 -20.48
C LYS A 173 -0.52 -11.35 -20.54
N LEU A 174 -1.56 -10.59 -20.90
CA LEU A 174 -2.93 -11.10 -21.04
C LEU A 174 -3.04 -12.13 -22.17
N ARG A 175 -2.48 -11.85 -23.35
CA ARG A 175 -2.44 -12.80 -24.48
C ARG A 175 -1.75 -14.10 -24.10
N LYS A 176 -0.62 -14.02 -23.39
CA LYS A 176 0.11 -15.20 -22.91
C LYS A 176 -0.73 -16.01 -21.91
N GLN A 177 -1.39 -15.35 -20.96
CA GLN A 177 -2.24 -16.04 -19.98
C GLN A 177 -3.48 -16.66 -20.61
N ALA A 178 -4.15 -15.96 -21.52
CA ALA A 178 -5.30 -16.48 -22.27
C ALA A 178 -4.92 -17.71 -23.11
N ALA A 179 -3.77 -17.70 -23.77
CA ALA A 179 -3.26 -18.84 -24.54
C ALA A 179 -2.85 -20.04 -23.65
N MET A 180 -2.53 -19.80 -22.38
CA MET A 180 -2.20 -20.85 -21.41
C MET A 180 -3.44 -21.47 -20.73
N TRP A 181 -4.64 -20.93 -20.99
CA TRP A 181 -5.86 -21.46 -20.39
C TRP A 181 -6.09 -22.92 -20.80
N ASP A 182 -6.09 -23.76 -19.77
CA ASP A 182 -6.37 -25.19 -19.83
C ASP A 182 -6.98 -25.62 -18.49
N GLU A 183 -8.10 -26.33 -18.55
CA GLU A 183 -8.87 -26.75 -17.37
C GLU A 183 -8.13 -27.74 -16.46
N ASN A 184 -7.11 -28.43 -16.98
CA ASN A 184 -6.33 -29.40 -16.19
C ASN A 184 -5.22 -28.72 -15.39
N ASN A 185 -4.65 -27.64 -15.93
CA ASN A 185 -3.54 -26.91 -15.30
C ASN A 185 -4.02 -25.74 -14.42
N TYR A 186 -5.02 -25.00 -14.88
CA TYR A 186 -5.51 -23.79 -14.22
C TYR A 186 -6.94 -23.95 -13.71
N TYR A 187 -7.28 -23.26 -12.62
CA TYR A 187 -8.60 -23.35 -12.02
C TYR A 187 -9.69 -22.71 -12.89
N SER A 188 -9.42 -21.54 -13.48
CA SER A 188 -10.40 -20.74 -14.25
C SER A 188 -9.69 -19.66 -15.09
N PRO A 189 -10.24 -19.21 -16.25
CA PRO A 189 -9.58 -18.25 -17.16
C PRO A 189 -9.68 -16.80 -16.68
N TYR A 190 -9.06 -16.49 -15.54
CA TYR A 190 -9.02 -15.12 -15.02
C TYR A 190 -7.66 -14.75 -14.41
N THR A 191 -7.39 -13.45 -14.37
CA THR A 191 -6.31 -12.86 -13.57
C THR A 191 -6.80 -11.65 -12.79
N SER A 192 -5.96 -11.09 -11.93
CA SER A 192 -6.24 -9.87 -11.17
C SER A 192 -5.31 -8.74 -11.58
N LEU A 193 -5.84 -7.52 -11.71
CA LEU A 193 -5.08 -6.28 -11.91
C LEU A 193 -5.04 -5.48 -10.60
N VAL A 194 -3.84 -5.29 -10.07
CA VAL A 194 -3.61 -4.79 -8.71
C VAL A 194 -2.79 -3.51 -8.79
N GLY A 195 -3.22 -2.48 -8.05
CA GLY A 195 -2.45 -1.25 -7.94
C GLY A 195 -3.21 -0.22 -7.10
N PRO A 196 -2.54 0.77 -6.53
CA PRO A 196 -3.18 1.79 -5.73
C PRO A 196 -4.17 2.61 -6.56
N THR A 197 -5.08 3.34 -5.89
CA THR A 197 -5.99 4.27 -6.57
C THR A 197 -5.21 5.25 -7.42
N THR A 198 -5.75 5.65 -8.57
CA THR A 198 -5.13 6.60 -9.52
C THR A 198 -3.88 6.11 -10.26
N SER A 199 -3.47 4.85 -10.10
CA SER A 199 -2.37 4.23 -10.85
C SER A 199 -2.69 3.95 -12.34
N GLY A 200 -3.76 4.50 -12.91
CA GLY A 200 -4.13 4.30 -14.31
C GLY A 200 -4.73 2.93 -14.67
N LYS A 201 -5.06 2.06 -13.70
CA LYS A 201 -5.70 0.74 -13.94
C LYS A 201 -6.88 0.80 -14.89
N THR A 202 -7.91 1.52 -14.48
CA THR A 202 -9.18 1.58 -15.19
C THR A 202 -9.03 2.20 -16.57
N ARG A 203 -8.22 3.27 -16.68
CA ARG A 203 -7.94 3.88 -17.98
C ARG A 203 -7.21 2.92 -18.92
N SER A 204 -6.27 2.12 -18.38
CA SER A 204 -5.59 1.07 -19.15
C SER A 204 -6.56 -0.01 -19.62
N LEU A 205 -7.51 -0.46 -18.76
CA LEU A 205 -8.56 -1.40 -19.15
C LEU A 205 -9.40 -0.86 -20.30
N GLY A 206 -9.92 0.36 -20.19
CA GLY A 206 -10.69 0.98 -21.26
C GLY A 206 -9.89 1.08 -22.56
N LYS A 207 -8.59 1.38 -22.48
CA LYS A 207 -7.71 1.46 -23.65
C LYS A 207 -7.39 0.12 -24.30
N LEU A 208 -7.50 -1.00 -23.59
CA LEU A 208 -7.41 -2.33 -24.21
C LEU A 208 -8.51 -2.58 -25.23
N SER A 209 -9.64 -1.86 -25.17
CA SER A 209 -10.72 -1.98 -26.17
C SER A 209 -10.27 -1.70 -27.60
N GLU A 210 -9.18 -0.96 -27.82
CA GLU A 210 -8.59 -0.71 -29.14
C GLU A 210 -7.92 -1.98 -29.72
N HIS A 211 -7.72 -3.02 -28.90
CA HIS A 211 -6.98 -4.24 -29.27
C HIS A 211 -7.73 -5.56 -29.03
N VAL A 212 -8.81 -5.54 -28.24
CA VAL A 212 -9.62 -6.72 -27.89
C VAL A 212 -11.08 -6.32 -27.70
N CYS A 213 -12.03 -7.22 -27.97
CA CYS A 213 -13.43 -7.00 -27.63
C CYS A 213 -13.59 -6.95 -26.11
N LEU A 214 -13.66 -5.73 -25.56
CA LEU A 214 -13.74 -5.50 -24.12
C LEU A 214 -15.19 -5.47 -23.65
N VAL A 215 -15.57 -6.40 -22.77
CA VAL A 215 -16.80 -6.31 -21.98
C VAL A 215 -16.44 -5.68 -20.64
N TYR A 216 -16.79 -4.41 -20.45
CA TYR A 216 -16.44 -3.65 -19.25
C TYR A 216 -17.61 -3.57 -18.25
N ILE A 217 -17.37 -3.92 -16.98
CA ILE A 217 -18.34 -3.81 -15.89
C ILE A 217 -17.66 -3.24 -14.64
N CYS A 218 -18.08 -2.06 -14.19
CA CYS A 218 -17.60 -1.43 -12.97
C CYS A 218 -18.57 -1.70 -11.82
N LEU A 219 -18.09 -2.35 -10.75
CA LEU A 219 -18.88 -2.71 -9.57
C LEU A 219 -18.79 -1.69 -8.42
N ARG A 220 -18.31 -0.48 -8.72
CA ARG A 220 -18.19 0.66 -7.78
C ARG A 220 -19.45 0.80 -6.93
N ASN A 221 -19.30 1.16 -5.65
CA ASN A 221 -20.44 1.37 -4.75
C ASN A 221 -21.41 2.43 -5.33
N LYS A 222 -22.72 2.23 -5.13
CA LYS A 222 -23.78 3.14 -5.61
C LYS A 222 -23.63 4.56 -5.08
N ASP A 223 -23.11 4.69 -3.86
CA ASP A 223 -22.92 5.98 -3.19
C ASP A 223 -21.56 6.63 -3.51
N SER A 224 -20.76 6.03 -4.39
CA SER A 224 -19.43 6.55 -4.75
C SER A 224 -19.52 7.49 -5.96
N ASP A 225 -18.84 8.63 -5.85
CA ASP A 225 -18.66 9.66 -6.87
C ASP A 225 -17.42 9.44 -7.75
N GLY A 226 -16.72 8.31 -7.57
CA GLY A 226 -15.48 7.98 -8.27
C GLY A 226 -15.66 7.68 -9.76
N GLN A 227 -14.55 7.79 -10.51
CA GLN A 227 -14.51 7.44 -11.93
C GLN A 227 -13.82 6.10 -12.17
N PRO A 228 -14.33 5.25 -13.08
CA PRO A 228 -15.56 5.41 -13.85
C PRO A 228 -16.81 5.08 -13.01
N PRO A 229 -18.00 5.55 -13.47
CA PRO A 229 -19.27 5.30 -12.79
C PRO A 229 -19.57 3.80 -12.67
N ARG A 230 -20.45 3.45 -11.71
CA ARG A 230 -21.00 2.10 -11.57
C ARG A 230 -21.79 1.71 -12.83
N SER A 231 -21.55 0.51 -13.37
CA SER A 231 -22.24 0.03 -14.56
C SER A 231 -23.67 -0.46 -14.25
N ALA A 232 -24.60 -0.35 -15.21
CA ALA A 232 -25.96 -0.88 -15.06
C ALA A 232 -26.01 -2.39 -14.74
N LEU A 233 -25.09 -3.18 -15.29
CA LEU A 233 -24.97 -4.62 -15.01
C LEU A 233 -24.33 -4.95 -13.64
N ALA A 234 -23.90 -3.96 -12.87
CA ALA A 234 -23.21 -4.20 -11.61
C ALA A 234 -24.08 -4.94 -10.59
N SER A 235 -25.38 -4.65 -10.57
CA SER A 235 -26.33 -5.34 -9.68
C SER A 235 -26.60 -6.78 -10.14
N SER A 236 -26.53 -7.06 -11.45
CA SER A 236 -26.59 -8.42 -12.00
C SER A 236 -25.37 -9.27 -11.61
N MET A 237 -24.23 -8.64 -11.31
CA MET A 237 -23.04 -9.35 -10.83
C MET A 237 -23.10 -9.73 -9.33
N THR A 238 -23.99 -9.11 -8.55
CA THR A 238 -24.19 -9.38 -7.11
C THR A 238 -25.67 -9.65 -6.79
N PRO A 239 -26.28 -10.72 -7.34
CA PRO A 239 -27.72 -10.96 -7.24
C PRO A 239 -28.12 -11.54 -5.87
N ASP A 240 -28.56 -10.70 -4.94
CA ASP A 240 -28.94 -11.12 -3.58
C ASP A 240 -30.21 -11.98 -3.49
N THR A 241 -31.00 -12.10 -4.57
CA THR A 241 -32.32 -12.76 -4.59
C THR A 241 -32.36 -14.06 -5.38
N VAL A 242 -31.24 -14.48 -5.97
CA VAL A 242 -31.16 -15.63 -6.88
C VAL A 242 -30.86 -16.89 -6.10
N ALA A 243 -31.76 -17.88 -6.15
CA ALA A 243 -31.62 -19.14 -5.41
C ALA A 243 -30.50 -20.06 -5.94
N ASP A 244 -30.27 -20.11 -7.25
CA ASP A 244 -29.23 -20.93 -7.87
C ASP A 244 -28.20 -20.04 -8.58
N LEU A 245 -27.15 -19.67 -7.84
CA LEU A 245 -26.08 -18.84 -8.36
C LEU A 245 -25.23 -19.54 -9.43
N THR A 246 -25.19 -20.87 -9.44
CA THR A 246 -24.40 -21.61 -10.43
C THR A 246 -25.01 -21.45 -11.81
N ASN A 247 -26.29 -21.82 -11.96
CA ASN A 247 -27.00 -21.64 -13.23
C ASN A 247 -27.16 -20.16 -13.59
N TYR A 248 -27.26 -19.26 -12.61
CA TYR A 248 -27.33 -17.83 -12.87
C TYR A 248 -26.05 -17.28 -13.51
N TYR A 249 -24.87 -17.53 -12.95
CA TYR A 249 -23.63 -17.03 -13.54
C TYR A 249 -23.29 -17.68 -14.88
N GLU A 250 -23.69 -18.95 -15.09
CA GLU A 250 -23.61 -19.57 -16.42
C GLU A 250 -24.54 -18.87 -17.42
N SER A 251 -25.78 -18.56 -17.01
CA SER A 251 -26.74 -17.78 -17.82
C SER A 251 -26.23 -16.37 -18.11
N PHE A 252 -25.55 -15.75 -17.15
CA PHE A 252 -24.90 -14.45 -17.29
C PHE A 252 -23.81 -14.46 -18.37
N LEU A 253 -22.91 -15.47 -18.33
CA LEU A 253 -21.87 -15.62 -19.34
C LEU A 253 -22.44 -15.97 -20.72
N ILE A 254 -23.46 -16.85 -20.79
CA ILE A 254 -24.19 -17.15 -22.03
C ILE A 254 -24.76 -15.86 -22.64
N ALA A 255 -25.44 -15.05 -21.82
CA ALA A 255 -26.04 -13.79 -22.26
C ALA A 255 -25.00 -12.84 -22.85
N ILE A 256 -23.84 -12.68 -22.20
CA ILE A 256 -22.73 -11.86 -22.72
C ILE A 256 -22.24 -12.42 -24.06
N PHE A 257 -21.97 -13.73 -24.15
CA PHE A 257 -21.44 -14.34 -25.37
C PHE A 257 -22.41 -14.24 -26.54
N GLU A 258 -23.71 -14.40 -26.31
CA GLU A 258 -24.71 -14.21 -27.35
C GLU A 258 -24.77 -12.75 -27.83
N VAL A 259 -24.72 -11.76 -26.93
CA VAL A 259 -24.72 -10.34 -27.33
C VAL A 259 -23.47 -9.99 -28.14
N VAL A 260 -22.30 -10.50 -27.73
CA VAL A 260 -21.05 -10.37 -28.50
C VAL A 260 -21.20 -11.04 -29.87
N THR A 261 -21.71 -12.27 -29.92
CA THR A 261 -21.93 -13.01 -31.17
C THR A 261 -22.85 -12.24 -32.12
N GLU A 262 -23.98 -11.74 -31.63
CA GLU A 262 -24.96 -10.97 -32.40
C GLU A 262 -24.36 -9.67 -32.95
N PHE A 263 -23.56 -8.96 -32.14
CA PHE A 263 -22.88 -7.74 -32.58
C PHE A 263 -21.86 -8.03 -33.69
N PHE A 264 -20.98 -9.00 -33.46
CA PHE A 264 -19.89 -9.31 -34.39
C PHE A 264 -20.34 -10.09 -35.64
N SER A 265 -21.52 -10.71 -35.63
CA SER A 265 -22.11 -11.35 -36.82
C SER A 265 -22.41 -10.35 -37.96
N LYS A 266 -22.56 -9.06 -37.64
CA LYS A 266 -22.89 -7.99 -38.60
C LYS A 266 -21.68 -7.42 -39.35
N ARG A 267 -20.48 -7.96 -39.12
CA ARG A 267 -19.14 -7.46 -39.49
C ARG A 267 -18.80 -7.30 -40.99
N LYS A 268 -19.71 -7.54 -41.94
CA LYS A 268 -19.33 -7.66 -43.37
C LYS A 268 -18.58 -6.42 -43.90
N GLY A 269 -17.25 -6.55 -44.07
CA GLY A 269 -16.37 -5.55 -44.68
C GLY A 269 -15.73 -4.52 -43.72
N THR A 270 -16.09 -4.50 -42.43
CA THR A 270 -15.59 -3.49 -41.49
C THR A 270 -14.21 -3.86 -40.92
N PRO A 271 -13.21 -2.96 -40.95
CA PRO A 271 -11.91 -3.17 -40.29
C PRO A 271 -12.07 -3.40 -38.78
N ASN A 272 -11.20 -4.23 -38.19
CA ASN A 272 -11.26 -4.56 -36.77
C ASN A 272 -11.20 -3.35 -35.85
N GLU A 273 -10.34 -2.38 -36.16
CA GLU A 273 -10.17 -1.17 -35.35
C GLU A 273 -11.49 -0.38 -35.24
N GLU A 274 -12.18 -0.19 -36.37
CA GLU A 274 -13.47 0.48 -36.40
C GLU A 274 -14.55 -0.32 -35.67
N LEU A 275 -14.58 -1.64 -35.87
CA LEU A 275 -15.55 -2.52 -35.23
C LEU A 275 -15.37 -2.57 -33.70
N LEU A 276 -14.13 -2.61 -33.22
CA LEU A 276 -13.81 -2.58 -31.79
C LEU A 276 -14.20 -1.26 -31.15
N LYS A 277 -14.00 -0.14 -31.86
CA LYS A 277 -14.48 1.18 -31.43
C LYS A 277 -16.01 1.22 -31.32
N GLN A 278 -16.72 0.75 -32.35
CA GLN A 278 -18.18 0.66 -32.33
C GLN A 278 -18.68 -0.24 -31.19
N TRP A 279 -18.00 -1.37 -30.95
CA TRP A 279 -18.30 -2.26 -29.83
C TRP A 279 -18.10 -1.55 -28.48
N PHE A 280 -16.98 -0.84 -28.30
CA PHE A 280 -16.70 -0.14 -27.06
C PHE A 280 -17.73 0.96 -26.79
N ASP A 281 -18.13 1.73 -27.81
CA ASP A 281 -19.19 2.73 -27.70
C ASP A 281 -20.55 2.09 -27.37
N TYR A 282 -20.83 0.86 -27.85
CA TYR A 282 -22.05 0.10 -27.51
C TYR A 282 -22.03 -0.44 -26.07
N ASN A 283 -20.89 -0.93 -25.60
CA ASN A 283 -20.70 -1.52 -24.28
C ASN A 283 -20.58 -0.47 -23.17
N CYS A 284 -19.79 0.58 -23.41
CA CYS A 284 -19.42 1.61 -22.44
C CYS A 284 -19.36 3.01 -23.11
N PRO A 285 -20.53 3.62 -23.44
CA PRO A 285 -20.60 4.99 -23.96
C PRO A 285 -19.81 6.02 -23.14
N LYS A 286 -19.38 7.10 -23.77
CA LYS A 286 -18.76 8.23 -23.07
C LYS A 286 -19.79 8.94 -22.17
N ASN A 287 -19.32 9.48 -21.04
CA ASN A 287 -20.10 10.31 -20.11
C ASN A 287 -21.29 9.63 -19.41
N LEU A 288 -21.30 8.30 -19.30
CA LEU A 288 -22.34 7.57 -18.60
C LEU A 288 -22.57 8.09 -17.17
N GLN A 289 -23.82 8.19 -16.77
CA GLN A 289 -24.20 8.34 -15.37
C GLN A 289 -24.12 6.99 -14.65
N PRO A 290 -23.97 6.98 -13.31
CA PRO A 290 -24.05 5.75 -12.52
C PRO A 290 -25.33 4.96 -12.79
N GLU A 291 -25.17 3.66 -13.06
CA GLU A 291 -26.25 2.73 -13.41
C GLU A 291 -27.05 3.10 -14.67
N GLU A 292 -26.53 3.98 -15.53
CA GLU A 292 -27.19 4.34 -16.79
C GLU A 292 -27.36 3.12 -17.70
N VAL A 293 -28.60 2.87 -18.10
CA VAL A 293 -28.99 1.66 -18.82
C VAL A 293 -28.64 1.80 -20.31
N THR A 294 -27.61 1.08 -20.74
CA THR A 294 -27.18 0.99 -22.14
C THR A 294 -27.92 -0.10 -22.91
N ASP A 295 -27.93 -0.04 -24.24
CA ASP A 295 -28.52 -1.09 -25.08
C ASP A 295 -27.83 -2.44 -24.87
N PHE A 296 -26.51 -2.44 -24.64
CA PHE A 296 -25.77 -3.61 -24.20
C PHE A 296 -26.34 -4.19 -22.90
N SER A 297 -26.50 -3.36 -21.87
CA SER A 297 -27.00 -3.82 -20.56
C SER A 297 -28.44 -4.35 -20.65
N LYS A 298 -29.31 -3.73 -21.46
CA LYS A 298 -30.67 -4.20 -21.71
C LYS A 298 -30.68 -5.57 -22.38
N ALA A 299 -29.87 -5.74 -23.43
CA ALA A 299 -29.78 -6.98 -24.17
C ALA A 299 -29.27 -8.13 -23.29
N VAL A 300 -28.23 -7.88 -22.50
CA VAL A 300 -27.68 -8.86 -21.55
C VAL A 300 -28.70 -9.22 -20.47
N SER A 301 -29.31 -8.24 -19.79
CA SER A 301 -30.33 -8.50 -18.75
C SER A 301 -31.51 -9.33 -19.26
N LYS A 302 -32.03 -8.99 -20.45
CA LYS A 302 -33.13 -9.76 -21.07
C LYS A 302 -32.76 -11.22 -21.32
N LYS A 303 -31.52 -11.47 -21.78
CA LYS A 303 -31.02 -12.83 -22.04
C LYS A 303 -30.72 -13.59 -20.76
N ILE A 304 -30.24 -12.92 -19.70
CA ILE A 304 -30.08 -13.52 -18.37
C ILE A 304 -31.42 -14.07 -17.88
N ASP A 305 -32.46 -13.23 -17.89
CA ASP A 305 -33.79 -13.62 -17.40
C ASP A 305 -34.38 -14.78 -18.20
N HIS A 306 -34.19 -14.76 -19.53
CA HIS A 306 -34.63 -15.84 -20.42
C HIS A 306 -33.94 -17.18 -20.10
N HIS A 307 -32.61 -17.19 -20.07
CA HIS A 307 -31.83 -18.41 -19.87
C HIS A 307 -32.02 -18.95 -18.45
N TYR A 308 -31.87 -18.10 -17.43
CA TYR A 308 -32.03 -18.51 -16.04
C TYR A 308 -33.44 -19.04 -15.76
N GLY A 309 -34.49 -18.35 -16.25
CA GLY A 309 -35.86 -18.83 -16.13
C GLY A 309 -36.14 -20.15 -16.87
N SER A 310 -35.42 -20.43 -17.97
CA SER A 310 -35.50 -21.71 -18.68
C SER A 310 -34.88 -22.85 -17.88
N PHE A 311 -33.69 -22.64 -17.30
CA PHE A 311 -33.02 -23.65 -16.48
C PHE A 311 -33.76 -23.96 -15.18
N GLN A 312 -34.42 -22.96 -14.58
CA GLN A 312 -35.30 -23.19 -13.43
C GLN A 312 -36.47 -24.14 -13.73
N LYS A 313 -37.00 -24.11 -14.97
CA LYS A 313 -38.11 -24.97 -15.38
C LYS A 313 -37.68 -26.39 -15.72
N ASN A 314 -36.39 -26.61 -16.01
CA ASN A 314 -35.89 -27.90 -16.47
C ASN A 314 -34.54 -28.22 -15.81
N PRO A 315 -34.53 -28.64 -14.53
CA PRO A 315 -33.31 -28.77 -13.71
C PRO A 315 -32.31 -29.83 -14.21
N ASN A 316 -32.70 -30.69 -15.17
CA ASN A 316 -31.80 -31.63 -15.82
C ASN A 316 -30.92 -30.98 -16.92
N ASN A 317 -31.26 -29.77 -17.38
CA ASN A 317 -30.43 -29.04 -18.34
C ASN A 317 -29.25 -28.38 -17.62
N LYS A 318 -28.04 -28.86 -17.91
CA LYS A 318 -26.81 -28.23 -17.42
C LYS A 318 -26.51 -26.97 -18.25
N ALA A 319 -26.66 -25.79 -17.66
CA ALA A 319 -26.35 -24.52 -18.33
C ALA A 319 -24.90 -24.47 -18.86
N SER A 320 -23.98 -25.19 -18.23
CA SER A 320 -22.59 -25.40 -18.69
C SER A 320 -22.48 -25.94 -20.12
N THR A 321 -23.43 -26.75 -20.60
CA THR A 321 -23.40 -27.26 -21.99
C THR A 321 -23.71 -26.13 -22.98
N LEU A 322 -24.70 -25.31 -22.67
CA LEU A 322 -25.06 -24.15 -23.48
C LEU A 322 -23.95 -23.10 -23.43
N LEU A 323 -23.31 -22.89 -22.27
CA LEU A 323 -22.16 -22.01 -22.12
C LEU A 323 -21.00 -22.40 -23.05
N LYS A 324 -20.67 -23.69 -23.13
CA LYS A 324 -19.64 -24.18 -24.05
C LYS A 324 -19.95 -23.90 -25.51
N LYS A 325 -21.23 -24.05 -25.91
CA LYS A 325 -21.69 -23.72 -27.26
C LYS A 325 -21.61 -22.21 -27.51
N ALA A 326 -22.15 -21.39 -26.61
CA ALA A 326 -22.12 -19.93 -26.72
C ALA A 326 -20.68 -19.39 -26.79
N ALA A 327 -19.74 -19.98 -26.06
CA ALA A 327 -18.32 -19.64 -26.14
C ALA A 327 -17.71 -20.00 -27.51
N ALA A 328 -18.11 -21.13 -28.12
CA ALA A 328 -17.66 -21.50 -29.46
C ALA A 328 -18.23 -20.58 -30.55
N ASP A 329 -19.52 -20.22 -30.44
CA ASP A 329 -20.19 -19.31 -31.37
C ASP A 329 -19.56 -17.91 -31.29
N MET A 330 -19.33 -17.40 -30.07
CA MET A 330 -18.63 -16.14 -29.81
C MET A 330 -17.21 -16.15 -30.38
N PHE A 331 -16.44 -17.23 -30.18
CA PHE A 331 -15.11 -17.35 -30.76
C PHE A 331 -15.16 -17.30 -32.29
N THR A 332 -16.07 -18.03 -32.91
CA THR A 332 -16.23 -18.07 -34.38
C THR A 332 -16.49 -16.67 -34.96
N GLN A 333 -17.30 -15.85 -34.29
CA GLN A 333 -17.58 -14.48 -34.77
C GLN A 333 -16.44 -13.49 -34.47
N THR A 334 -15.59 -13.79 -33.50
CA THR A 334 -14.54 -12.87 -33.01
C THR A 334 -13.12 -13.29 -33.40
N GLU A 335 -12.91 -14.48 -33.96
CA GLU A 335 -11.59 -15.08 -34.24
C GLU A 335 -10.68 -14.17 -35.08
N GLY A 336 -11.28 -13.35 -35.94
CA GLY A 336 -10.55 -12.39 -36.77
C GLY A 336 -9.95 -11.20 -36.01
N ILE A 337 -10.19 -11.02 -34.71
CA ILE A 337 -9.54 -9.98 -33.87
C ILE A 337 -8.09 -10.38 -33.56
N HIS A 338 -7.89 -11.59 -33.04
CA HIS A 338 -6.58 -12.15 -32.67
C HIS A 338 -6.66 -13.69 -32.59
N PRO A 339 -5.60 -14.46 -32.85
CA PRO A 339 -5.68 -15.93 -32.86
C PRO A 339 -6.10 -16.59 -31.54
N SER A 340 -5.82 -15.96 -30.40
CA SER A 340 -5.99 -16.57 -29.07
C SER A 340 -6.56 -15.67 -27.99
N PHE A 341 -6.92 -14.42 -28.31
CA PHE A 341 -7.32 -13.41 -27.32
C PHE A 341 -8.25 -12.37 -27.95
N ASN A 342 -9.53 -12.72 -27.99
CA ASN A 342 -10.57 -12.07 -28.78
C ASN A 342 -11.50 -11.25 -27.90
N VAL A 343 -11.90 -11.80 -26.75
CA VAL A 343 -12.84 -11.18 -25.80
C VAL A 343 -12.22 -11.13 -24.41
N LEU A 344 -12.25 -9.93 -23.81
CA LEU A 344 -11.80 -9.68 -22.45
C LEU A 344 -12.98 -9.21 -21.60
N LEU A 345 -13.34 -9.95 -20.56
CA LEU A 345 -14.27 -9.50 -19.54
C LEU A 345 -13.50 -8.76 -18.44
N ALA A 346 -13.62 -7.44 -18.39
CA ALA A 346 -13.00 -6.61 -17.36
C ALA A 346 -14.03 -6.24 -16.28
N ILE A 347 -13.81 -6.75 -15.07
CA ILE A 347 -14.58 -6.38 -13.89
C ILE A 347 -13.74 -5.40 -13.06
N ASP A 348 -14.13 -4.13 -13.02
CA ASP A 348 -13.48 -3.11 -12.20
C ASP A 348 -14.19 -2.93 -10.86
N GLU A 349 -13.46 -2.43 -9.86
CA GLU A 349 -13.89 -2.42 -8.45
C GLU A 349 -14.40 -3.80 -7.98
N ALA A 350 -13.67 -4.86 -8.36
CA ALA A 350 -14.11 -6.24 -8.22
C ALA A 350 -14.37 -6.67 -6.77
N ARG A 351 -13.87 -5.94 -5.74
CA ARG A 351 -14.12 -6.18 -4.29
C ARG A 351 -15.57 -6.50 -3.97
N ALA A 352 -16.52 -5.92 -4.70
CA ALA A 352 -17.94 -6.15 -4.48
C ALA A 352 -18.31 -7.65 -4.56
N LEU A 353 -17.62 -8.42 -5.42
CA LEU A 353 -17.85 -9.86 -5.59
C LEU A 353 -17.40 -10.70 -4.39
N LEU A 354 -16.59 -10.16 -3.48
CA LEU A 354 -16.11 -10.91 -2.32
C LEU A 354 -17.19 -11.02 -1.23
N SER A 355 -18.25 -10.23 -1.32
CA SER A 355 -19.43 -10.37 -0.48
C SER A 355 -20.21 -11.67 -0.79
N SER A 356 -20.95 -12.16 0.19
CA SER A 356 -21.83 -13.33 0.04
C SER A 356 -23.30 -12.87 0.02
N PRO A 357 -24.19 -13.61 -0.65
CA PRO A 357 -25.61 -13.26 -0.72
C PRO A 357 -26.21 -13.15 0.67
N LYS A 358 -26.84 -12.02 0.98
CA LYS A 358 -27.38 -11.80 2.34
C LYS A 358 -28.56 -12.71 2.66
N LYS A 359 -29.31 -13.13 1.64
CA LYS A 359 -30.56 -13.88 1.78
C LYS A 359 -30.39 -15.40 1.75
N ILE A 360 -29.17 -15.92 1.52
CA ILE A 360 -28.89 -17.35 1.40
C ILE A 360 -27.80 -17.71 2.42
N PRO A 361 -28.19 -18.17 3.63
CA PRO A 361 -27.24 -18.51 4.68
C PRO A 361 -26.25 -19.59 4.20
N ASN A 362 -24.96 -19.43 4.54
CA ASN A 362 -23.86 -20.35 4.20
C ASN A 362 -23.54 -20.52 2.70
N GLU A 363 -24.14 -19.72 1.82
CA GLU A 363 -23.80 -19.70 0.39
C GLU A 363 -22.37 -19.17 0.15
N PHE A 364 -21.74 -19.59 -0.94
CA PHE A 364 -20.43 -19.06 -1.31
C PHE A 364 -20.51 -17.59 -1.74
N SER A 365 -19.37 -16.89 -1.71
CA SER A 365 -19.31 -15.52 -2.23
C SER A 365 -19.68 -15.46 -3.71
N PHE A 366 -20.17 -14.30 -4.15
CA PHE A 366 -20.47 -14.02 -5.56
C PHE A 366 -19.27 -14.37 -6.46
N PHE A 367 -18.06 -14.01 -6.02
CA PHE A 367 -16.82 -14.34 -6.71
C PHE A 367 -16.61 -15.85 -6.87
N ARG A 368 -16.84 -16.66 -5.83
CA ARG A 368 -16.61 -18.11 -5.91
C ARG A 368 -17.57 -18.78 -6.88
N ASN A 369 -18.84 -18.36 -6.88
CA ASN A 369 -19.84 -18.86 -7.82
C ASN A 369 -19.53 -18.40 -9.26
N PHE A 370 -19.17 -17.13 -9.46
CA PHE A 370 -18.73 -16.62 -10.76
C PHE A 370 -17.46 -17.33 -11.29
N ARG A 371 -16.45 -17.53 -10.44
CA ARG A 371 -15.20 -18.23 -10.77
C ARG A 371 -15.44 -19.66 -11.25
N ARG A 372 -16.42 -20.35 -10.65
CA ARG A 372 -16.83 -21.69 -11.06
C ARG A 372 -17.51 -21.70 -12.43
N ALA A 373 -18.40 -20.75 -12.70
CA ALA A 373 -19.01 -20.64 -14.03
C ALA A 373 -17.95 -20.39 -15.13
N LEU A 374 -16.94 -19.56 -14.83
CA LEU A 374 -15.81 -19.34 -15.73
C LEU A 374 -15.00 -20.61 -16.03
N GLN A 375 -14.90 -21.56 -15.10
CA GLN A 375 -14.19 -22.84 -15.30
C GLN A 375 -14.81 -23.70 -16.41
N HIS A 376 -16.11 -23.53 -16.70
CA HIS A 376 -16.79 -24.27 -17.76
C HIS A 376 -16.54 -23.74 -19.17
N ILE A 377 -15.80 -22.63 -19.32
CA ILE A 377 -15.42 -22.07 -20.61
C ILE A 377 -14.31 -22.93 -21.23
N PRO A 378 -14.49 -23.48 -22.44
CA PRO A 378 -13.49 -24.33 -23.06
C PRO A 378 -12.16 -23.60 -23.32
N PRO A 379 -11.02 -24.33 -23.31
CA PRO A 379 -9.74 -23.78 -23.76
C PRO A 379 -9.79 -23.38 -25.24
N ASN A 380 -8.88 -22.49 -25.65
CA ASN A 380 -8.74 -22.01 -27.04
C ASN A 380 -10.01 -21.35 -27.62
N LYS A 381 -10.83 -20.69 -26.79
CA LYS A 381 -12.00 -19.92 -27.22
C LYS A 381 -11.81 -18.40 -27.15
N GLY A 382 -10.56 -17.95 -27.12
CA GLY A 382 -10.22 -16.53 -27.22
C GLY A 382 -10.76 -15.65 -26.08
N PHE A 383 -11.19 -16.24 -24.97
CA PHE A 383 -11.81 -15.53 -23.85
C PHE A 383 -10.91 -15.50 -22.63
N PHE A 384 -10.88 -14.36 -21.92
CA PHE A 384 -10.24 -14.24 -20.62
C PHE A 384 -10.93 -13.19 -19.75
N THR A 385 -10.80 -13.32 -18.43
CA THR A 385 -11.35 -12.36 -17.45
C THR A 385 -10.24 -11.63 -16.71
N ILE A 386 -10.41 -10.33 -16.45
CA ILE A 386 -9.53 -9.55 -15.58
C ILE A 386 -10.35 -8.87 -14.48
N LEU A 387 -9.90 -9.04 -13.23
CA LEU A 387 -10.53 -8.47 -12.04
C LEU A 387 -9.65 -7.34 -11.50
N ALA A 388 -10.07 -6.09 -11.60
CA ALA A 388 -9.31 -4.91 -11.18
C ALA A 388 -9.81 -4.33 -9.85
N ASP A 389 -8.89 -3.92 -8.99
CA ASP A 389 -9.22 -3.35 -7.68
C ASP A 389 -8.10 -2.49 -7.06
N THR A 390 -8.47 -1.54 -6.18
CA THR A 390 -7.61 -0.76 -5.28
C THR A 390 -7.33 -1.50 -3.96
N THR A 391 -6.90 -2.75 -4.12
CA THR A 391 -6.01 -3.55 -3.25
C THR A 391 -6.54 -4.12 -1.89
N SER A 392 -5.62 -4.80 -1.18
CA SER A 392 -5.68 -5.64 0.02
C SER A 392 -6.05 -7.13 -0.14
N GLN A 393 -6.66 -7.52 -1.26
CA GLN A 393 -7.29 -8.84 -1.39
C GLN A 393 -6.87 -9.62 -2.64
N VAL A 394 -5.62 -9.47 -3.11
CA VAL A 394 -5.09 -10.38 -4.15
C VAL A 394 -5.23 -11.83 -3.70
N ALA A 395 -5.06 -12.10 -2.40
CA ALA A 395 -5.32 -13.39 -1.78
C ALA A 395 -6.80 -13.80 -1.74
N ASN A 396 -7.78 -12.91 -1.96
CA ASN A 396 -9.20 -13.31 -1.98
C ASN A 396 -9.72 -13.55 -3.39
N PHE A 397 -9.15 -12.90 -4.40
CA PHE A 397 -9.33 -13.32 -5.78
C PHE A 397 -8.43 -14.50 -6.15
N ASN A 398 -7.24 -14.58 -5.56
CA ASN A 398 -6.24 -15.62 -5.80
C ASN A 398 -5.60 -16.12 -4.49
N PRO A 399 -6.33 -16.84 -3.62
CA PRO A 399 -5.76 -17.38 -2.38
C PRO A 399 -4.63 -18.34 -2.66
N ALA A 400 -3.67 -18.39 -1.73
CA ALA A 400 -2.71 -19.49 -1.68
C ALA A 400 -3.49 -20.81 -1.69
N PRO A 401 -3.08 -21.85 -2.44
CA PRO A 401 -3.83 -23.11 -2.51
C PRO A 401 -4.17 -23.71 -1.13
N LYS A 402 -3.26 -23.55 -0.14
CA LYS A 402 -3.44 -23.96 1.26
C LYS A 402 -4.56 -23.24 2.02
N TYR A 403 -4.95 -22.05 1.57
CA TYR A 403 -5.97 -21.21 2.20
C TYR A 403 -7.23 -21.05 1.32
N ASP A 404 -7.27 -21.67 0.13
CA ASP A 404 -8.47 -21.62 -0.72
C ASP A 404 -9.58 -22.46 -0.06
N PRO A 405 -10.70 -21.85 0.37
CA PRO A 405 -11.79 -22.58 1.00
C PRO A 405 -12.49 -23.58 0.06
N SER A 406 -12.20 -23.55 -1.25
CA SER A 406 -12.67 -24.54 -2.24
C SER A 406 -11.82 -25.81 -2.30
N ALA A 407 -10.63 -25.84 -1.70
CA ALA A 407 -9.77 -27.03 -1.67
C ALA A 407 -10.31 -28.16 -0.78
N ARG A 408 -11.32 -27.89 0.08
CA ARG A 408 -11.87 -28.85 1.05
C ARG A 408 -12.81 -29.92 0.47
N GLY A 409 -13.18 -29.81 -0.81
CA GLY A 409 -14.12 -30.74 -1.45
C GLY A 409 -13.61 -31.26 -2.79
N GLY A 410 -12.52 -32.05 -2.76
CA GLY A 410 -12.00 -32.80 -3.90
C GLY A 410 -11.74 -31.97 -5.16
N LEU A 411 -10.54 -31.41 -5.29
CA LEU A 411 -10.11 -30.78 -6.54
C LEU A 411 -9.88 -31.87 -7.60
N GLU A 412 -10.86 -32.09 -8.48
CA GLU A 412 -10.72 -33.08 -9.57
C GLU A 412 -9.87 -32.55 -10.75
N LYS A 413 -9.71 -31.22 -10.93
CA LYS A 413 -8.92 -30.58 -12.01
C LYS A 413 -8.38 -29.20 -11.65
N GLY A 414 -7.19 -28.83 -12.17
CA GLY A 414 -6.66 -27.45 -12.19
C GLY A 414 -6.36 -26.81 -10.82
N VAL A 415 -5.11 -26.93 -10.33
CA VAL A 415 -4.68 -26.35 -9.03
C VAL A 415 -4.00 -24.98 -9.13
N ARG A 416 -3.63 -24.52 -10.33
CA ARG A 416 -2.89 -23.26 -10.50
C ARG A 416 -3.82 -22.08 -10.77
N LEU A 417 -3.40 -20.92 -10.30
CA LEU A 417 -4.01 -19.63 -10.63
C LEU A 417 -3.06 -18.83 -11.51
N PHE A 418 -3.60 -17.98 -12.38
CA PHE A 418 -2.77 -17.09 -13.19
C PHE A 418 -2.07 -16.04 -12.31
N ASP A 419 -0.92 -15.56 -12.78
CA ASP A 419 -0.20 -14.50 -12.09
C ASP A 419 -0.94 -13.17 -12.11
N PRO A 420 -1.11 -12.51 -10.95
CA PRO A 420 -1.68 -11.17 -10.91
C PRO A 420 -0.77 -10.20 -11.65
N ILE A 421 -1.39 -9.18 -12.22
CA ILE A 421 -0.74 -8.09 -12.92
C ILE A 421 -0.70 -6.91 -11.95
N TYR A 422 0.49 -6.49 -11.54
CA TYR A 422 0.68 -5.39 -10.58
C TYR A 422 1.65 -4.30 -11.07
N GLN A 423 2.36 -4.57 -12.16
CA GLN A 423 3.25 -3.61 -12.79
C GLN A 423 2.47 -2.80 -13.82
N ILE A 424 2.06 -1.59 -13.44
CA ILE A 424 1.43 -0.63 -14.35
C ILE A 424 2.42 0.52 -14.55
N SER A 425 2.96 0.63 -15.76
CA SER A 425 4.03 1.57 -16.12
C SER A 425 3.55 3.02 -16.28
N SER A 426 2.62 3.48 -15.44
CA SER A 426 2.04 4.82 -15.50
C SER A 426 2.82 5.87 -14.70
N LEU A 427 3.76 5.44 -13.85
CA LEU A 427 4.61 6.35 -13.09
C LEU A 427 5.45 7.20 -14.05
N ASP A 428 5.58 8.49 -13.75
CA ASP A 428 6.32 9.47 -14.55
C ASP A 428 5.83 9.58 -16.00
N VAL A 429 4.59 9.17 -16.31
CA VAL A 429 4.03 9.27 -17.67
C VAL A 429 3.96 10.72 -18.13
N LEU A 430 3.78 11.67 -17.19
CA LEU A 430 3.73 13.10 -17.45
C LEU A 430 5.11 13.76 -17.52
N VAL A 431 6.19 13.08 -17.12
CA VAL A 431 7.54 13.67 -17.12
C VAL A 431 7.98 13.86 -18.58
N PRO A 432 8.37 15.09 -18.97
CA PRO A 432 8.91 15.37 -20.30
C PRO A 432 10.14 14.52 -20.61
N THR A 433 10.36 14.20 -21.88
CA THR A 433 11.55 13.47 -22.33
C THR A 433 12.82 14.29 -22.21
N ASN A 434 12.71 15.61 -22.29
CA ASN A 434 13.85 16.52 -22.19
C ASN A 434 14.22 16.72 -20.72
N SER A 435 15.52 16.63 -20.43
CA SER A 435 16.06 16.92 -19.11
C SER A 435 16.13 18.43 -18.86
N PRO A 436 16.00 18.90 -17.61
CA PRO A 436 16.12 20.32 -17.33
C PRO A 436 17.53 20.80 -17.68
N THR A 437 17.60 21.99 -18.26
CA THR A 437 18.84 22.61 -18.75
C THR A 437 19.34 23.74 -17.86
N SER A 438 18.46 24.28 -17.01
CA SER A 438 18.76 25.41 -16.12
C SER A 438 18.26 25.19 -14.69
N TRP A 439 18.83 25.93 -13.75
CA TRP A 439 18.40 25.89 -12.34
C TRP A 439 16.92 26.26 -12.16
N ASN A 440 16.42 27.21 -12.94
CA ASN A 440 15.01 27.64 -12.87
C ASN A 440 14.07 26.53 -13.33
N GLU A 441 14.45 25.81 -14.40
CA GLU A 441 13.69 24.66 -14.88
C GLU A 441 13.75 23.50 -13.87
N LEU A 442 14.92 23.27 -13.25
CA LEU A 442 15.11 22.28 -12.20
C LEU A 442 14.17 22.51 -11.02
N THR A 443 14.00 23.73 -10.54
CA THR A 443 13.16 24.01 -9.36
C THR A 443 11.72 24.35 -9.70
N SER A 444 11.34 24.37 -10.99
CA SER A 444 9.98 24.73 -11.43
C SER A 444 8.93 23.75 -10.92
N ALA A 445 7.87 24.28 -10.30
CA ALA A 445 6.76 23.47 -9.83
C ALA A 445 6.05 22.73 -10.97
N ALA A 446 5.85 23.42 -12.10
CA ALA A 446 5.21 22.85 -13.30
C ALA A 446 5.91 21.59 -13.82
N ARG A 447 7.23 21.47 -13.61
CA ARG A 447 8.02 20.28 -13.93
C ARG A 447 7.90 19.22 -12.82
N LEU A 448 8.10 19.64 -11.57
CA LEU A 448 8.19 18.74 -10.41
C LEU A 448 6.89 17.98 -10.15
N VAL A 449 5.73 18.55 -10.49
CA VAL A 449 4.41 17.92 -10.31
C VAL A 449 4.16 16.73 -11.25
N ASN A 450 4.96 16.60 -12.30
CA ASN A 450 4.83 15.52 -13.27
C ASN A 450 5.52 14.22 -12.81
N TYR A 451 6.35 14.28 -11.76
CA TYR A 451 7.01 13.10 -11.19
C TYR A 451 6.07 12.31 -10.28
N GLY A 452 6.01 10.99 -10.49
CA GLY A 452 5.19 10.06 -9.75
C GLY A 452 3.88 9.73 -10.47
N THR A 453 2.80 9.60 -9.71
CA THR A 453 1.49 9.21 -10.22
C THR A 453 0.87 10.36 -11.04
N PRO A 454 0.29 10.09 -12.24
CA PRO A 454 -0.19 11.12 -13.15
C PRO A 454 -1.30 12.03 -12.57
N VAL A 455 -2.06 11.55 -11.59
CA VAL A 455 -3.16 12.33 -11.01
C VAL A 455 -2.69 13.64 -10.38
N TYR A 456 -1.48 13.70 -9.80
CA TYR A 456 -1.00 14.90 -9.13
C TYR A 456 -0.59 16.00 -10.11
N GLY A 457 -0.02 15.64 -11.25
CA GLY A 457 0.26 16.59 -12.33
C GLY A 457 -1.03 17.09 -13.00
N ALA A 458 -2.03 16.22 -13.16
CA ALA A 458 -3.37 16.64 -13.60
C ALA A 458 -4.03 17.58 -12.59
N TYR A 459 -3.93 17.27 -11.29
CA TYR A 459 -4.42 18.11 -10.20
C TYR A 459 -3.74 19.47 -10.20
N TRP A 460 -2.40 19.56 -10.24
CA TRP A 460 -1.69 20.85 -10.23
C TRP A 460 -2.11 21.77 -11.37
N ARG A 461 -2.31 21.22 -12.58
CA ARG A 461 -2.76 21.99 -13.75
C ARG A 461 -4.16 22.60 -13.56
N ASP A 462 -5.00 22.01 -12.71
CA ASP A 462 -6.34 22.50 -12.38
C ASP A 462 -6.39 23.28 -11.06
N ALA A 463 -5.50 22.96 -10.11
CA ALA A 463 -5.49 23.43 -8.72
C ALA A 463 -4.77 24.77 -8.50
N GLN A 464 -4.64 25.62 -9.53
CA GLN A 464 -4.48 27.07 -9.31
C GLN A 464 -5.69 27.69 -8.54
N ALA A 465 -6.61 26.87 -8.00
CA ALA A 465 -7.85 27.25 -7.33
C ALA A 465 -8.13 26.56 -5.94
N GLY A 466 -7.18 25.91 -5.25
CA GLY A 466 -7.50 25.44 -3.87
C GLY A 466 -6.49 24.52 -3.16
N SER A 467 -6.55 24.51 -1.82
CA SER A 467 -5.58 23.88 -0.89
C SER A 467 -5.90 22.45 -0.45
N MET A 468 -4.85 21.67 -0.15
CA MET A 468 -4.87 20.21 0.11
C MET A 468 -4.88 19.82 1.62
N ASN A 469 -5.51 18.69 2.00
CA ASN A 469 -5.63 18.16 3.38
C ASN A 469 -5.05 16.73 3.61
N ARG A 470 -5.01 16.28 4.87
CA ARG A 470 -4.03 15.35 5.52
C ARG A 470 -4.10 13.85 5.11
N PHE A 471 -2.92 13.21 5.05
CA PHE A 471 -2.71 11.77 4.76
C PHE A 471 -2.38 10.95 6.02
N GLY A 472 -2.59 9.63 5.97
CA GLY A 472 -2.29 8.70 7.08
C GLY A 472 -0.80 8.58 7.44
N THR A 473 -0.51 8.33 8.72
CA THR A 473 0.84 8.34 9.34
C THR A 473 1.91 7.54 8.57
N LEU A 474 1.60 6.32 8.11
CA LEU A 474 2.55 5.48 7.37
C LEU A 474 2.79 5.98 5.93
N ALA A 475 1.79 6.62 5.30
CA ALA A 475 1.99 7.27 4.01
C ALA A 475 2.94 8.47 4.12
N LEU A 476 2.91 9.21 5.24
CA LEU A 476 3.79 10.37 5.47
C LEU A 476 5.27 9.97 5.54
N LEU A 477 5.60 8.94 6.33
CA LEU A 477 6.98 8.42 6.38
C LEU A 477 7.33 7.60 5.13
N GLY A 478 6.41 6.80 4.62
CA GLY A 478 6.60 5.95 3.45
C GLY A 478 7.10 6.72 2.23
N THR A 479 6.42 7.83 1.93
CA THR A 479 6.73 8.72 0.79
C THR A 479 8.00 9.54 0.97
N THR A 480 8.52 9.70 2.20
CA THR A 480 9.69 10.55 2.49
C THR A 480 10.96 9.76 2.76
N ILE A 481 10.87 8.64 3.49
CA ILE A 481 12.05 7.87 3.92
C ILE A 481 12.08 6.44 3.39
N GLN A 482 11.02 5.91 2.77
CA GLN A 482 10.95 4.53 2.23
C GLN A 482 11.42 3.42 3.20
N PRO A 483 10.64 3.12 4.25
CA PRO A 483 10.91 1.94 5.07
C PRO A 483 10.66 0.67 4.25
N ARG A 484 11.60 -0.28 4.29
CA ARG A 484 11.29 -1.66 3.90
C ARG A 484 10.44 -2.26 5.01
N LEU A 485 9.29 -2.80 4.64
CA LEU A 485 8.43 -3.56 5.55
C LEU A 485 8.37 -4.96 4.99
N SER A 486 9.33 -5.79 5.38
CA SER A 486 9.40 -7.18 4.96
C SER A 486 8.75 -8.06 6.03
N GLY A 487 7.64 -8.74 5.70
CA GLY A 487 7.15 -9.87 6.52
C GLY A 487 5.72 -9.83 7.07
N THR A 488 4.85 -8.92 6.66
CA THR A 488 3.42 -8.99 7.04
C THR A 488 2.52 -8.81 5.83
N LEU A 489 2.00 -9.94 5.30
CA LEU A 489 1.07 -9.98 4.16
C LEU A 489 -0.05 -8.95 4.32
N HIS A 490 -0.65 -8.87 5.52
CA HIS A 490 -1.71 -7.93 5.86
C HIS A 490 -1.27 -6.46 5.77
N LEU A 491 -0.11 -6.12 6.34
CA LEU A 491 0.38 -4.74 6.37
C LEU A 491 0.73 -4.25 4.96
N ASN A 492 1.42 -5.06 4.15
CA ASN A 492 1.73 -4.67 2.77
C ASN A 492 0.46 -4.58 1.91
N SER A 493 -0.54 -5.42 2.16
CA SER A 493 -1.87 -5.28 1.54
C SER A 493 -2.53 -3.94 1.87
N GLU A 494 -2.51 -3.56 3.14
CA GLU A 494 -3.14 -2.33 3.64
C GLU A 494 -2.42 -1.05 3.16
N LEU A 495 -1.08 -1.10 3.09
CA LEU A 495 -0.28 0.00 2.57
C LEU A 495 -0.61 0.31 1.11
N VAL A 496 -0.83 -0.73 0.30
CA VAL A 496 -1.18 -0.59 -1.11
C VAL A 496 -2.64 -0.09 -1.25
N SER A 497 -3.53 -0.41 -0.30
CA SER A 497 -4.98 -0.06 -0.39
C SER A 497 -5.29 1.33 0.01
N SER A 498 -4.64 1.76 1.08
CA SER A 498 -5.11 2.89 1.84
C SER A 498 -4.03 3.95 1.99
N HIS A 499 -2.79 3.63 1.61
CA HIS A 499 -1.63 4.47 1.88
C HIS A 499 -0.71 4.67 0.68
N ALA A 500 -1.20 4.54 -0.56
CA ALA A 500 -0.48 4.86 -1.80
C ALA A 500 0.83 4.09 -2.06
N ALA A 501 1.09 3.01 -1.31
CA ALA A 501 2.16 2.10 -1.65
C ALA A 501 1.84 1.37 -2.95
N HIS A 502 2.87 1.02 -3.70
CA HIS A 502 2.78 0.22 -4.91
C HIS A 502 3.21 -1.21 -4.60
N CYS A 503 2.58 -2.17 -5.26
CA CYS A 503 2.96 -3.56 -5.14
C CYS A 503 4.14 -3.84 -6.08
N ASP A 504 5.28 -4.19 -5.50
CA ASP A 504 6.50 -4.50 -6.25
C ASP A 504 6.54 -5.99 -6.66
N TYR A 505 6.00 -6.86 -5.80
CA TYR A 505 6.06 -8.29 -6.01
C TYR A 505 4.97 -9.04 -5.24
N ILE A 506 4.48 -10.10 -5.87
CA ILE A 506 3.61 -11.10 -5.24
C ILE A 506 4.21 -12.47 -5.51
N SER A 507 4.52 -13.20 -4.44
CA SER A 507 5.05 -14.56 -4.52
C SER A 507 4.12 -15.52 -5.29
N PRO A 508 4.63 -16.57 -5.96
CA PRO A 508 3.81 -17.59 -6.62
C PRO A 508 2.76 -18.21 -5.68
N GLY A 509 3.14 -18.44 -4.41
CA GLY A 509 2.27 -18.96 -3.37
C GLY A 509 1.28 -17.94 -2.79
N ARG A 510 1.37 -16.66 -3.16
CA ARG A 510 0.49 -15.55 -2.73
C ARG A 510 0.45 -15.31 -1.22
N ASP A 511 1.40 -15.86 -0.47
CA ASP A 511 1.54 -15.67 0.98
C ASP A 511 2.55 -14.56 1.34
N LEU A 512 3.25 -14.02 0.34
CA LEU A 512 4.09 -12.84 0.44
C LEU A 512 3.71 -11.79 -0.61
N ILE A 513 3.40 -10.57 -0.14
CA ILE A 513 3.29 -9.34 -0.92
C ILE A 513 4.41 -8.41 -0.46
N LEU A 514 5.18 -7.88 -1.40
CA LEU A 514 6.13 -6.80 -1.16
C LEU A 514 5.54 -5.50 -1.73
N ALA A 515 5.49 -4.49 -0.88
CA ALA A 515 5.04 -3.16 -1.24
C ALA A 515 6.14 -2.14 -0.99
N ASN A 516 6.15 -1.08 -1.78
CA ASN A 516 7.08 0.02 -1.66
C ASN A 516 6.42 1.34 -2.04
N TYR A 517 7.00 2.44 -1.61
CA TYR A 517 6.60 3.77 -2.05
C TYR A 517 7.46 4.16 -3.25
N PRO A 518 6.92 4.37 -4.46
CA PRO A 518 7.72 4.89 -5.56
C PRO A 518 8.10 6.36 -5.29
N SER A 519 9.05 6.88 -6.06
CA SER A 519 9.47 8.28 -5.93
C SER A 519 8.37 9.20 -6.40
N GLN A 520 7.73 9.88 -5.45
CA GLN A 520 6.61 10.76 -5.70
C GLN A 520 6.89 12.10 -5.04
N PHE A 521 7.53 13.01 -5.79
CA PHE A 521 8.04 14.28 -5.27
C PHE A 521 6.95 15.13 -4.59
N ILE A 522 5.74 15.17 -5.16
CA ILE A 522 4.61 15.93 -4.61
C ILE A 522 4.05 15.30 -3.35
N LEU A 523 3.90 13.97 -3.31
CA LEU A 523 3.48 13.29 -2.08
C LEU A 523 4.51 13.48 -0.96
N ALA A 524 5.80 13.38 -1.28
CA ALA A 524 6.86 13.68 -0.34
C ALA A 524 6.82 15.13 0.17
N SER A 525 6.56 16.10 -0.72
CA SER A 525 6.36 17.51 -0.35
C SER A 525 5.21 17.69 0.64
N ALA A 526 4.05 17.11 0.34
CA ALA A 526 2.87 17.15 1.20
C ALA A 526 3.14 16.47 2.55
N ALA A 527 3.80 15.32 2.52
CA ALA A 527 4.19 14.60 3.72
C ALA A 527 5.17 15.42 4.59
N ASN A 528 6.16 16.07 3.98
CA ASN A 528 7.09 16.95 4.69
C ASN A 528 6.39 18.14 5.34
N ARG A 529 5.32 18.66 4.73
CA ARG A 529 4.49 19.71 5.35
C ARG A 529 3.81 19.23 6.62
N THR A 530 3.26 18.01 6.63
CA THR A 530 2.66 17.44 7.83
C THR A 530 3.71 17.05 8.87
N LEU A 531 4.85 16.48 8.45
CA LEU A 531 5.95 16.07 9.31
C LEU A 531 6.79 17.24 9.85
N ALA A 532 6.50 18.47 9.42
CA ALA A 532 7.05 19.68 10.03
C ALA A 532 6.51 19.93 11.44
N ASP A 533 5.32 19.41 11.73
CA ASP A 533 4.79 19.35 13.08
C ASP A 533 5.56 18.30 13.88
N LYS A 534 6.18 18.74 14.98
CA LYS A 534 7.00 17.90 15.86
C LYS A 534 6.18 16.79 16.51
N GLU A 535 4.94 17.07 16.91
CA GLU A 535 4.07 16.07 17.55
C GLU A 535 3.73 14.95 16.57
N MET A 536 3.37 15.34 15.34
CA MET A 536 3.12 14.39 14.26
C MET A 536 4.36 13.57 13.93
N LEU A 537 5.53 14.19 13.81
CA LEU A 537 6.78 13.48 13.54
C LEU A 537 7.09 12.45 14.65
N ILE A 538 6.98 12.84 15.91
CA ILE A 538 7.19 11.95 17.07
C ILE A 538 6.21 10.78 17.03
N CYS A 539 4.92 11.05 16.79
CA CYS A 539 3.90 10.00 16.63
C CYS A 539 4.25 9.03 15.51
N CYS A 540 4.68 9.53 14.35
CA CYS A 540 5.10 8.70 13.22
C CYS A 540 6.31 7.82 13.57
N ILE A 541 7.31 8.37 14.26
CA ILE A 541 8.50 7.64 14.71
C ILE A 541 8.13 6.55 15.71
N LYS A 542 7.24 6.83 16.67
CA LYS A 542 6.74 5.85 17.64
C LYS A 542 6.04 4.69 16.94
N LYS A 543 5.12 4.97 16.02
CA LYS A 543 4.42 3.94 15.21
C LYS A 543 5.41 3.11 14.38
N LEU A 544 6.35 3.75 13.69
CA LEU A 544 7.39 3.05 12.94
C LEU A 544 8.24 2.14 13.85
N THR A 545 8.60 2.63 15.05
CA THR A 545 9.38 1.86 16.02
C THR A 545 8.61 0.63 16.51
N ALA A 546 7.31 0.77 16.78
CA ALA A 546 6.45 -0.36 17.14
C ALA A 546 6.43 -1.41 16.03
N THR A 547 6.26 -1.00 14.77
CA THR A 547 6.27 -1.91 13.61
C THR A 547 7.60 -2.61 13.44
N LEU A 548 8.73 -1.91 13.58
CA LEU A 548 10.07 -2.51 13.47
C LEU A 548 10.35 -3.52 14.60
N ARG A 549 9.82 -3.29 15.80
CA ARG A 549 9.98 -4.18 16.97
C ARG A 549 9.26 -5.53 16.81
N LEU A 550 8.26 -5.63 15.94
CA LEU A 550 7.57 -6.89 15.62
C LEU A 550 8.42 -7.87 14.77
N GLY A 551 9.72 -7.58 14.58
CA GLY A 551 10.69 -8.52 14.01
C GLY A 551 10.86 -8.43 12.50
N LEU A 552 10.50 -7.30 11.89
CA LEU A 552 10.40 -7.14 10.44
C LEU A 552 11.63 -6.54 9.75
N ASP A 553 12.76 -6.32 10.47
CA ASP A 553 14.08 -6.08 9.86
C ASP A 553 15.26 -6.17 10.85
N ALA A 554 16.46 -6.48 10.35
CA ALA A 554 17.70 -6.69 11.11
C ALA A 554 18.25 -5.39 11.76
N ARG A 555 19.05 -5.52 12.83
CA ARG A 555 19.64 -4.42 13.65
C ARG A 555 20.30 -3.26 12.87
N GLY A 556 20.70 -3.46 11.61
CA GLY A 556 21.25 -2.42 10.73
C GLY A 556 20.22 -1.45 10.15
N VAL A 557 19.02 -1.93 9.84
CA VAL A 557 17.97 -1.16 9.14
C VAL A 557 17.45 0.00 9.99
N ALA A 558 17.37 -0.18 11.31
CA ALA A 558 16.93 0.87 12.22
C ALA A 558 17.86 2.10 12.21
N GLY A 559 19.18 1.90 12.11
CA GLY A 559 20.14 3.00 12.02
C GLY A 559 20.05 3.75 10.68
N GLU A 560 19.88 3.01 9.58
CA GLU A 560 19.65 3.59 8.25
C GLU A 560 18.32 4.35 8.16
N LEU A 561 17.27 3.91 8.86
CA LEU A 561 16.01 4.66 8.94
C LEU A 561 16.15 5.91 9.80
N ALA A 562 16.80 5.80 10.97
CA ALA A 562 17.00 6.93 11.87
C ALA A 562 17.82 8.04 11.22
N SER A 563 18.91 7.70 10.53
CA SER A 563 19.71 8.65 9.76
C SER A 563 18.94 9.34 8.65
N ARG A 564 18.10 8.63 7.88
CA ARG A 564 17.19 9.24 6.89
C ARG A 564 16.26 10.26 7.54
N ILE A 565 15.67 9.93 8.69
CA ILE A 565 14.80 10.85 9.43
C ILE A 565 15.57 12.11 9.86
N ILE A 566 16.78 11.95 10.42
CA ILE A 566 17.63 13.06 10.85
C ILE A 566 17.98 13.97 9.67
N LEU A 567 18.45 13.39 8.56
CA LEU A 567 18.78 14.12 7.34
C LEU A 567 17.55 14.88 6.81
N SER A 568 16.38 14.22 6.75
CA SER A 568 15.13 14.87 6.32
C SER A 568 14.73 16.02 7.25
N CYS A 569 14.92 15.89 8.56
CA CYS A 569 14.70 17.00 9.50
C CYS A 569 15.63 18.18 9.23
N ALA A 570 16.93 17.92 9.02
CA ALA A 570 17.90 18.96 8.69
C ALA A 570 17.55 19.67 7.37
N MET A 571 17.14 18.91 6.35
CA MET A 571 16.71 19.47 5.08
C MET A 571 15.46 20.34 5.22
N ARG A 572 14.44 19.88 5.97
CA ARG A 572 13.24 20.68 6.25
C ARG A 572 13.57 21.99 6.97
N GLU A 573 14.44 21.93 7.98
CA GLU A 573 14.83 23.11 8.74
C GLU A 573 15.64 24.10 7.89
N ALA A 574 16.54 23.60 7.01
CA ALA A 574 17.26 24.42 6.06
C ALA A 574 16.32 25.10 5.05
N MET A 575 15.36 24.35 4.49
CA MET A 575 14.34 24.89 3.58
C MET A 575 13.49 25.98 4.25
N ARG A 576 13.13 25.80 5.52
CA ARG A 576 12.33 26.76 6.31
C ARG A 576 13.08 28.07 6.57
N LYS A 577 14.40 28.01 6.78
CA LYS A 577 15.25 29.17 7.05
C LYS A 577 15.73 29.90 5.80
N SER A 578 15.62 29.30 4.62
CA SER A 578 15.98 29.93 3.36
C SER A 578 15.16 31.20 3.11
N LYS A 579 15.83 32.30 2.77
CA LYS A 579 15.25 33.64 2.55
C LYS A 579 14.70 33.84 1.12
N GLU A 580 14.70 32.82 0.27
CA GLU A 580 14.21 32.92 -1.11
C GLU A 580 12.68 33.04 -1.19
N ASP A 581 12.21 33.68 -2.27
CA ASP A 581 10.81 33.95 -2.68
C ASP A 581 9.80 32.86 -2.31
N PRO A 582 8.50 33.17 -2.10
CA PRO A 582 7.50 32.19 -1.69
C PRO A 582 7.55 30.92 -2.56
N VAL A 583 7.61 29.75 -1.89
CA VAL A 583 7.71 28.46 -2.59
C VAL A 583 6.35 28.11 -3.19
N GLU A 584 6.31 27.84 -4.50
CA GLU A 584 5.14 27.25 -5.16
C GLU A 584 4.82 25.85 -4.61
N ILE A 585 5.85 25.06 -4.27
CA ILE A 585 5.71 23.72 -3.66
C ILE A 585 6.35 23.71 -2.27
N PRO A 586 5.59 23.46 -1.18
CA PRO A 586 6.13 23.33 0.17
C PRO A 586 7.24 22.28 0.24
N TYR A 587 8.38 22.59 0.85
CA TYR A 587 9.53 21.67 0.95
C TYR A 587 10.00 21.12 -0.41
N GLY A 588 9.80 21.88 -1.49
CA GLY A 588 10.17 21.54 -2.86
C GLY A 588 11.27 22.43 -3.43
N ARG A 589 12.18 22.97 -2.60
CA ARG A 589 13.22 23.93 -3.00
C ARG A 589 14.64 23.40 -2.78
N SER A 590 15.59 23.91 -3.56
CA SER A 590 17.02 23.72 -3.29
C SER A 590 17.48 24.56 -2.11
N VAL A 591 18.54 24.13 -1.42
CA VAL A 591 19.19 24.91 -0.36
C VAL A 591 20.71 24.88 -0.54
N ARG A 592 21.41 25.89 -0.01
CA ARG A 592 22.88 25.84 0.06
C ARG A 592 23.31 24.70 0.97
N LEU A 593 24.40 24.04 0.60
CA LEU A 593 25.01 22.98 1.40
C LEU A 593 25.38 23.48 2.80
N ALA A 594 25.93 24.70 2.91
CA ALA A 594 26.27 25.30 4.20
C ALA A 594 25.05 25.44 5.12
N ASP A 595 23.89 25.87 4.60
CA ASP A 595 22.66 26.02 5.38
C ASP A 595 22.11 24.66 5.84
N PHE A 596 22.20 23.65 4.98
CA PHE A 596 21.87 22.27 5.32
C PHE A 596 22.78 21.72 6.44
N LEU A 597 24.09 21.93 6.34
CA LEU A 597 25.05 21.46 7.35
C LEU A 597 24.88 22.21 8.68
N ASN A 598 24.56 23.50 8.64
CA ASN A 598 24.20 24.26 9.83
C ASN A 598 22.93 23.70 10.48
N ALA A 599 21.88 23.43 9.70
CA ALA A 599 20.66 22.81 10.22
C ALA A 599 20.91 21.41 10.82
N LEU A 600 21.85 20.64 10.25
CA LEU A 600 22.19 19.30 10.72
C LEU A 600 23.05 19.31 11.99
N THR A 601 24.00 20.24 12.10
CA THR A 601 25.07 20.21 13.13
C THR A 601 24.95 21.31 14.17
N GLY A 602 24.18 22.37 13.89
CA GLY A 602 24.13 23.60 14.67
C GLY A 602 25.38 24.49 14.51
N ARG A 603 26.30 24.15 13.59
CA ARG A 603 27.55 24.90 13.37
C ARG A 603 27.45 25.85 12.18
N SER A 604 28.02 27.04 12.34
CA SER A 604 28.13 28.02 11.25
C SER A 604 29.14 27.58 10.18
N GLU A 605 29.12 28.22 9.00
CA GLU A 605 30.01 27.89 7.87
C GLU A 605 31.51 27.92 8.26
N ASP A 606 31.89 28.84 9.16
CA ASP A 606 33.26 29.01 9.64
C ASP A 606 33.66 27.96 10.70
N GLU A 607 32.68 27.40 11.42
CA GLU A 607 32.87 26.37 12.46
C GLU A 607 32.90 24.93 11.89
N LEU A 608 32.60 24.76 10.60
CA LEU A 608 32.60 23.46 9.95
C LEU A 608 34.03 22.94 9.77
N GLU A 609 34.35 21.84 10.46
CA GLU A 609 35.63 21.12 10.34
C GLU A 609 35.60 20.14 9.15
N LEU A 610 35.71 20.66 7.92
CA LEU A 610 35.77 19.86 6.70
C LEU A 610 37.21 19.39 6.43
N GLY A 611 37.59 18.22 6.97
CA GLY A 611 38.79 17.43 6.63
C GLY A 611 40.12 18.18 6.40
N LYS A 612 41.17 17.90 7.19
CA LYS A 612 42.46 18.62 7.14
C LYS A 612 43.15 18.66 5.77
N ASN A 613 42.85 17.72 4.88
CA ASN A 613 43.45 17.62 3.55
C ASN A 613 42.67 18.38 2.45
N LEU A 614 41.55 19.03 2.79
CA LEU A 614 40.75 19.78 1.82
C LEU A 614 41.42 21.12 1.50
N SER A 615 41.75 21.35 0.23
CA SER A 615 42.35 22.62 -0.19
C SER A 615 41.41 23.81 0.08
N PRO A 616 41.94 25.02 0.39
CA PRO A 616 41.10 26.20 0.60
C PRO A 616 40.17 26.49 -0.58
N LYS A 617 40.66 26.30 -1.82
CA LYS A 617 39.86 26.45 -3.05
C LYS A 617 38.68 25.47 -3.09
N HIS A 618 38.91 24.21 -2.76
CA HIS A 618 37.84 23.20 -2.73
C HIS A 618 36.85 23.45 -1.60
N ARG A 619 37.32 23.85 -0.41
CA ARG A 619 36.46 24.24 0.71
C ARG A 619 35.54 25.38 0.31
N THR A 620 36.10 26.46 -0.23
CA THR A 620 35.33 27.63 -0.67
C THR A 620 34.33 27.25 -1.76
N ASN A 621 34.75 26.47 -2.76
CA ASN A 621 33.85 26.03 -3.84
C ASN A 621 32.69 25.18 -3.29
N LEU A 622 32.96 24.24 -2.37
CA LEU A 622 31.94 23.37 -1.79
C LEU A 622 30.92 24.14 -0.94
N LEU A 623 31.36 25.08 -0.11
CA LEU A 623 30.48 25.82 0.80
C LEU A 623 29.75 27.00 0.13
N LYS A 624 30.41 27.70 -0.81
CA LYS A 624 29.78 28.83 -1.53
C LYS A 624 28.87 28.36 -2.65
N ASN A 625 29.31 27.40 -3.47
CA ASN A 625 28.58 26.98 -4.68
C ASN A 625 27.81 25.67 -4.49
N GLY A 626 28.05 24.92 -3.42
CA GLY A 626 27.35 23.66 -3.16
C GLY A 626 25.87 23.89 -2.90
N MET A 627 25.04 23.28 -3.73
CA MET A 627 23.58 23.25 -3.61
C MET A 627 23.12 21.80 -3.43
N VAL A 628 22.13 21.60 -2.57
CA VAL A 628 21.45 20.31 -2.39
C VAL A 628 19.97 20.49 -2.68
N PHE A 629 19.38 19.52 -3.39
CA PHE A 629 17.98 19.56 -3.76
C PHE A 629 17.36 18.16 -3.70
N TRP A 630 16.61 17.91 -2.62
CA TRP A 630 15.84 16.70 -2.43
C TRP A 630 14.79 16.85 -1.34
N ASN A 631 13.70 16.07 -1.41
CA ASN A 631 12.67 16.04 -0.36
C ASN A 631 12.29 14.63 0.12
N HIS A 632 12.85 13.59 -0.49
CA HIS A 632 12.64 12.19 -0.09
C HIS A 632 13.84 11.31 -0.44
N PHE A 633 13.83 10.10 0.13
CA PHE A 633 14.78 9.04 -0.17
C PHE A 633 14.18 7.97 -1.08
N ILE A 634 15.02 7.42 -1.96
CA ILE A 634 14.75 6.20 -2.72
C ILE A 634 15.81 5.15 -2.47
N GLN A 635 15.43 3.88 -2.37
CA GLN A 635 16.43 2.82 -2.40
C GLN A 635 16.83 2.42 -3.83
N ILE A 636 18.14 2.36 -4.08
CA ILE A 636 18.71 1.92 -5.36
C ILE A 636 19.32 0.52 -5.24
N SER A 637 19.33 -0.23 -6.35
CA SER A 637 19.93 -1.57 -6.47
C SER A 637 21.31 -1.57 -7.14
N TYR A 638 21.83 -0.39 -7.48
CA TYR A 638 23.09 -0.18 -8.19
C TYR A 638 23.94 0.89 -7.49
N THR A 639 25.21 1.01 -7.89
CA THR A 639 26.10 2.09 -7.45
C THR A 639 26.06 3.21 -8.48
N PRO A 640 25.77 4.47 -8.10
CA PRO A 640 25.50 5.51 -9.08
C PRO A 640 26.77 6.08 -9.72
N ASN A 641 26.67 6.47 -10.99
CA ASN A 641 27.62 7.33 -11.69
C ASN A 641 27.15 8.80 -11.70
N SER A 642 27.96 9.69 -12.25
CA SER A 642 27.71 11.14 -12.34
C SER A 642 26.39 11.46 -13.03
N ARG A 643 26.08 10.82 -14.16
CA ARG A 643 24.80 10.94 -14.87
C ARG A 643 23.61 10.57 -13.99
N GLN A 644 23.73 9.49 -13.21
CA GLN A 644 22.68 9.04 -12.31
C GLN A 644 22.51 9.98 -11.11
N LEU A 645 23.61 10.51 -10.56
CA LEU A 645 23.57 11.57 -9.54
C LEU A 645 22.89 12.84 -10.05
N LEU A 646 23.13 13.21 -11.32
CA LEU A 646 22.43 14.32 -11.98
C LEU A 646 20.93 14.03 -12.13
N ASN A 647 20.55 12.80 -12.49
CA ASN A 647 19.15 12.39 -12.55
C ASN A 647 18.46 12.40 -11.15
N PHE A 648 19.19 12.08 -10.08
CA PHE A 648 18.68 12.22 -8.72
C PHE A 648 18.39 13.68 -8.37
N LEU A 649 19.27 14.60 -8.79
CA LEU A 649 19.05 16.04 -8.67
C LEU A 649 17.83 16.48 -9.48
N TYR A 650 17.70 16.02 -10.73
CA TYR A 650 16.53 16.31 -11.57
C TYR A 650 15.23 15.90 -10.89
N ARG A 651 15.21 14.75 -10.21
CA ARG A 651 14.01 14.28 -9.53
C ARG A 651 13.82 14.88 -8.14
N GLY A 652 14.83 15.49 -7.56
CA GLY A 652 14.82 15.99 -6.19
C GLY A 652 14.78 14.87 -5.16
N LEU A 653 15.65 13.87 -5.30
CA LEU A 653 15.74 12.74 -4.35
C LEU A 653 17.16 12.51 -3.82
N ALA A 654 17.23 12.03 -2.59
CA ALA A 654 18.40 11.37 -2.01
C ALA A 654 18.22 9.85 -2.12
N VAL A 655 19.28 9.06 -1.90
CA VAL A 655 19.21 7.61 -2.04
C VAL A 655 19.75 6.84 -0.85
N GLN A 656 19.07 5.74 -0.54
CA GLN A 656 19.62 4.62 0.24
C GLN A 656 20.32 3.68 -0.74
N CYS A 657 21.57 3.33 -0.46
CA CYS A 657 22.36 2.49 -1.34
C CYS A 657 21.87 1.04 -1.35
N LYS A 658 22.38 0.29 -2.33
CA LYS A 658 22.15 -1.16 -2.41
C LYS A 658 22.73 -1.88 -1.17
N PRO A 659 22.17 -3.03 -0.78
CA PRO A 659 22.79 -3.87 0.24
C PRO A 659 24.25 -4.16 -0.08
N LEU A 660 25.11 -4.16 0.96
CA LEU A 660 26.56 -4.38 0.83
C LEU A 660 27.30 -3.34 -0.02
N GLN A 661 26.71 -2.15 -0.24
CA GLN A 661 27.44 -1.01 -0.79
C GLN A 661 28.67 -0.72 0.07
N LYS A 662 29.82 -0.56 -0.59
CA LYS A 662 31.07 -0.22 0.09
C LYS A 662 31.03 1.25 0.52
N GLY A 663 31.47 1.51 1.75
CA GLY A 663 31.77 2.83 2.28
C GLY A 663 30.55 3.69 2.67
N PHE A 664 29.43 3.61 1.96
CA PHE A 664 28.30 4.50 2.18
C PHE A 664 26.98 3.74 2.25
N ASP A 665 26.15 4.11 3.23
CA ASP A 665 24.78 3.61 3.36
C ASP A 665 23.82 4.50 2.55
N GLN A 666 24.04 5.82 2.52
CA GLN A 666 23.21 6.77 1.76
C GLN A 666 24.06 7.73 0.93
N LEU A 667 23.45 8.28 -0.12
CA LEU A 667 24.04 9.31 -0.95
C LEU A 667 23.01 10.42 -1.23
N PHE A 668 23.47 11.66 -1.34
CA PHE A 668 22.70 12.72 -1.99
C PHE A 668 23.62 13.58 -2.87
N THR A 669 23.05 14.09 -3.95
CA THR A 669 23.79 14.89 -4.92
C THR A 669 24.09 16.28 -4.34
N ILE A 670 25.33 16.72 -4.53
CA ILE A 670 25.73 18.12 -4.36
C ILE A 670 25.99 18.66 -5.76
N TYR A 671 25.31 19.74 -6.12
CA TYR A 671 25.57 20.46 -7.36
C TYR A 671 26.44 21.68 -7.07
N LEU A 672 27.57 21.82 -7.75
CA LEU A 672 28.45 22.98 -7.63
C LEU A 672 27.95 24.07 -8.58
N LYS A 673 27.00 24.89 -8.13
CA LYS A 673 26.34 25.95 -8.90
C LYS A 673 27.30 27.12 -9.20
N ARG A 674 28.17 26.93 -10.19
CA ARG A 674 29.09 27.96 -10.70
C ARG A 674 28.40 28.92 -11.69
N ASP A 675 27.37 28.43 -12.36
CA ASP A 675 26.48 29.15 -13.27
C ASP A 675 25.03 28.63 -13.13
N ASN A 676 24.13 29.14 -13.98
CA ASN A 676 22.71 28.72 -13.99
C ASN A 676 22.41 27.54 -14.94
N THR A 677 23.39 27.07 -15.71
CA THR A 677 23.25 25.92 -16.60
C THR A 677 23.52 24.61 -15.83
N LEU A 678 22.83 23.54 -16.23
CA LEU A 678 23.00 22.22 -15.63
C LEU A 678 23.99 21.40 -16.45
N ASP A 679 25.15 21.12 -15.87
CA ASP A 679 26.21 20.30 -16.46
C ASP A 679 26.59 19.16 -15.51
N GLU A 680 26.76 17.96 -16.07
CA GLU A 680 27.25 16.78 -15.36
C GLU A 680 28.63 17.04 -14.72
N GLN A 681 29.47 17.89 -15.31
CA GLN A 681 30.78 18.27 -14.77
C GLN A 681 30.73 19.00 -13.43
N ASN A 682 29.58 19.57 -13.06
CA ASN A 682 29.38 20.27 -11.79
C ASN A 682 28.82 19.36 -10.69
N ILE A 683 28.66 18.07 -10.97
CA ILE A 683 28.16 17.09 -10.01
C ILE A 683 29.26 16.61 -9.07
N THR A 684 28.89 16.55 -7.80
CA THR A 684 29.59 15.79 -6.76
C THR A 684 28.54 15.17 -5.82
N PHE A 685 28.96 14.52 -4.74
CA PHE A 685 28.06 13.84 -3.82
C PHE A 685 28.43 14.07 -2.36
N CYS A 686 27.44 13.84 -1.50
CA CYS A 686 27.66 13.55 -0.10
C CYS A 686 27.41 12.07 0.16
N GLY A 687 28.40 11.36 0.70
CA GLY A 687 28.26 9.99 1.16
C GLY A 687 28.01 9.94 2.66
N VAL A 688 27.00 9.20 3.10
CA VAL A 688 26.67 9.04 4.52
C VAL A 688 26.96 7.62 4.95
N GLN A 689 27.78 7.45 5.98
CA GLN A 689 27.98 6.17 6.65
C GLN A 689 27.43 6.25 8.07
N VAL A 690 26.52 5.34 8.38
CA VAL A 690 25.86 5.19 9.66
C VAL A 690 26.47 4.01 10.39
N LYS A 691 26.82 4.22 11.65
CA LYS A 691 27.23 3.16 12.57
C LYS A 691 26.46 3.30 13.88
N ASN A 692 26.35 2.18 14.59
CA ASN A 692 25.80 2.15 15.94
C ASN A 692 26.93 1.80 16.92
N THR A 693 27.92 2.69 17.05
CA THR A 693 29.13 2.44 17.86
C THR A 693 29.52 3.61 18.77
N THR A 694 29.96 3.31 19.98
CA THR A 694 30.50 4.32 20.90
C THR A 694 31.95 4.70 20.59
N THR A 695 32.65 3.92 19.77
CA THR A 695 34.01 4.23 19.33
C THR A 695 34.00 5.20 18.16
N LYS A 696 34.70 6.33 18.31
CA LYS A 696 34.98 7.21 17.16
C LYS A 696 35.83 6.42 16.16
N PRO A 697 35.51 6.47 14.86
CA PRO A 697 36.36 5.85 13.85
C PRO A 697 37.73 6.50 13.85
N ASN A 698 38.75 5.74 13.48
CA ASN A 698 40.08 6.29 13.31
C ASN A 698 40.13 6.93 11.93
N PHE A 699 39.74 8.20 11.83
CA PHE A 699 39.67 8.91 10.55
C PHE A 699 40.99 8.83 9.76
N ALA A 700 42.16 8.76 10.40
CA ALA A 700 43.43 8.62 9.67
C ALA A 700 43.59 7.25 8.96
N GLN A 701 43.00 6.19 9.50
CA GLN A 701 43.07 4.84 8.93
C GLN A 701 41.85 4.49 8.08
N ASP A 702 40.67 4.98 8.47
CA ASP A 702 39.39 4.61 7.86
C ASP A 702 39.03 5.48 6.64
N ASP A 703 39.66 6.65 6.44
CA ASP A 703 39.35 7.57 5.32
C ASP A 703 39.50 6.91 3.95
N CYS A 704 40.46 5.98 3.81
CA CYS A 704 40.63 5.19 2.58
C CYS A 704 39.38 4.39 2.17
N LYS A 705 38.45 4.12 3.09
CA LYS A 705 37.18 3.40 2.84
C LYS A 705 36.09 4.32 2.32
N TRP A 706 36.23 5.63 2.50
CA TRP A 706 35.21 6.65 2.19
C TRP A 706 35.63 7.52 1.01
N THR A 707 36.13 6.88 -0.04
CA THR A 707 36.49 7.56 -1.28
C THR A 707 35.53 7.20 -2.40
N ASP A 708 35.46 8.04 -3.42
CA ASP A 708 34.79 7.76 -4.70
C ASP A 708 35.32 6.46 -5.33
N VAL A 709 36.63 6.22 -5.28
CA VAL A 709 37.27 4.99 -5.75
C VAL A 709 36.86 3.77 -4.93
N SER A 710 36.96 3.81 -3.60
CA SER A 710 36.67 2.66 -2.74
C SER A 710 35.17 2.31 -2.68
N SER A 711 34.32 3.31 -2.85
CA SER A 711 32.86 3.15 -2.91
C SER A 711 32.35 2.80 -4.32
N ASP A 712 33.21 2.80 -5.34
CA ASP A 712 32.85 2.67 -6.75
C ASP A 712 31.85 3.75 -7.25
N VAL A 713 31.71 4.87 -6.53
CA VAL A 713 30.87 6.02 -6.91
C VAL A 713 31.65 6.88 -7.88
N LYS A 714 31.18 6.97 -9.13
CA LYS A 714 31.92 7.69 -10.19
C LYS A 714 31.47 9.14 -10.28
N ILE A 715 32.42 10.07 -10.14
CA ILE A 715 32.24 11.50 -10.41
C ILE A 715 33.17 11.97 -11.53
N PRO A 716 32.84 13.08 -12.23
CA PRO A 716 33.77 13.69 -13.17
C PRO A 716 35.01 14.11 -12.39
N MET A 717 36.16 13.51 -12.67
CA MET A 717 37.37 13.65 -11.85
C MET A 717 37.70 15.13 -11.58
N ALA A 718 38.07 15.42 -10.32
CA ALA A 718 38.50 16.70 -9.73
C ALA A 718 37.47 17.55 -8.94
N ASN A 719 36.20 17.14 -8.79
CA ASN A 719 35.30 17.80 -7.84
C ASN A 719 35.47 17.28 -6.40
N PRO A 720 35.45 18.15 -5.36
CA PRO A 720 35.45 17.70 -3.98
C PRO A 720 34.10 17.07 -3.61
N TYR A 721 34.12 15.97 -2.86
CA TYR A 721 32.92 15.34 -2.28
C TYR A 721 32.92 15.49 -0.76
N LEU A 722 31.76 15.25 -0.16
CA LEU A 722 31.54 15.31 1.29
C LEU A 722 31.28 13.91 1.84
N VAL A 723 31.79 13.63 3.04
CA VAL A 723 31.45 12.42 3.79
C VAL A 723 30.87 12.80 5.14
N LEU A 724 29.72 12.24 5.47
CA LEU A 724 29.09 12.35 6.78
C LEU A 724 29.16 10.99 7.48
N PHE A 725 29.92 10.94 8.57
CA PHE A 725 29.91 9.78 9.46
C PHE A 725 28.96 10.02 10.63
N MET A 726 27.90 9.22 10.73
CA MET A 726 26.92 9.29 11.81
C MET A 726 27.08 8.12 12.75
N SER A 727 27.38 8.40 14.03
CA SER A 727 27.24 7.40 15.07
C SER A 727 26.00 7.66 15.92
N LEU A 728 25.08 6.70 15.93
CA LEU A 728 23.80 6.82 16.61
C LEU A 728 23.79 6.18 18.02
N LYS A 729 24.94 5.69 18.50
CA LYS A 729 25.05 5.12 19.85
C LYS A 729 25.37 6.22 20.86
N THR A 730 24.46 6.49 21.78
CA THR A 730 24.65 7.47 22.87
C THR A 730 25.33 6.83 24.09
N LYS A 731 26.06 7.62 24.88
CA LYS A 731 26.49 7.24 26.25
C LYS A 731 25.38 7.67 27.22
N GLY A 732 24.83 6.72 27.98
CA GLY A 732 23.80 6.95 28.99
C GLY A 732 22.97 5.69 29.21
N ASP A 733 22.24 5.63 30.33
CA ASP A 733 21.21 4.61 30.53
C ASP A 733 20.25 4.67 29.34
N VAL A 734 20.01 3.51 28.72
CA VAL A 734 18.90 3.37 27.77
C VAL A 734 17.68 3.83 28.55
N ALA A 735 17.08 4.96 28.14
CA ALA A 735 15.82 5.40 28.72
C ALA A 735 14.93 4.15 28.84
N PRO A 736 14.38 3.84 30.04
CA PRO A 736 13.55 2.65 30.19
C PRO A 736 12.55 2.66 29.05
N LEU A 737 12.45 1.54 28.35
CA LEU A 737 11.49 1.33 27.26
C LEU A 737 10.18 1.99 27.70
N LEU A 738 9.80 3.09 27.02
CA LEU A 738 8.48 3.67 27.23
C LEU A 738 7.50 2.51 27.06
N GLN A 739 6.78 2.21 28.14
CA GLN A 739 5.72 1.21 28.11
C GLN A 739 4.74 1.59 26.99
N PRO A 740 4.03 0.61 26.39
CA PRO A 740 3.40 0.75 25.08
C PRO A 740 2.28 1.80 24.92
N ASP A 741 2.04 2.68 25.90
CA ASP A 741 0.92 3.62 25.92
C ASP A 741 1.36 5.08 26.09
N ALA A 742 1.98 5.65 25.04
CA ALA A 742 2.12 7.11 24.93
C ALA A 742 2.06 7.59 23.48
#